data_AF-A0A1A9GL76-F1
#
_entry.id   AF-A0A1A9GL76-F1
#
_cell.length_a   1.000
_cell.length_b   1.000
_cell.length_c   1.000
_cell.angle_alpha   90.00
_cell.angle_beta   90.00
_cell.angle_gamma   90.00
#
_symmetry.space_group_name_H-M   'P 1'
#
loop_
_entity.id
_entity.type
_entity.pdbx_description
1 polymer ?
#
loop_
_entity_poly.entity_id
_entity_poly.type
_entity_poly.pdbx_seq_one_letter_code
_entity_poly.pdbx_strand_id
1 'polypeptide(L)'
;MLPTPRVLLAPAMVAGLVLGLGAAPSQGVSTSSTNGGGLPEGAPAAATKAEPKLDKPKGWPFAQRVSRTSGTERLHGGASYWTDFVYDDHGAAVPSGFSVDNIAMLAPEQGVYEQPEEAAGNGADVFVAATGADRRATYWRVDWTTLASRDVPIAVWAFDTDRDASTGVDTWPAAAGVTSPGLEQALVVSSRGAWLHDLTTGGVTDVTRNGGRLTVDESTRSFTVRVPRQLLRARGSWRVRLAAGLADDTGEAMAAPTLSGGLPLPPGLPHVYNLAFRTPDQETPVVTDSQTAGLVAAFQAVAAGNPVTDQLGVDGQARFVTGNFWMEDAQADALATGDASPFSHVVRWRDLRRKKRTREPLVHGPSNRWYLSRLDLGEGVVADEGQGSGDGAPNYLSPVQPYAVHVPTSYRRGDAAPLTWTLHSLGVNHNQYAAYDPQLMQRLCEDRDSICAGTLGRGPDGWYFDEAEVDYWQVWRALADGFDLDPRRTVLTGYSMGGWAGYHLGLAHPDLYAETVVLAGPPQCGVSVDADQLVSPAFGGRCTTDGTAYDLVGNATWLPFRIGQGILDQLVPFTSVERQVSRFEAAGLRHRFVRYPGEDHLIFAVQDRFATVIDGLGLPTVMRDPRDIDFTWRPHLTFRGLGIGATTAYWTRGLAARDSGPGTLARVRATSERIPDREHLPASSGPTPVVSPLPALLQETTWQDGERLPLRDRLALRLTNVSRVSVDLARARWRCGTLEVVSDGDAVVRLVRGDRVVRTLRVSDGERVLRRRC
;
A
#
# COMPACT_ATOMS: atom_id res chain seq x y z
N MET A 1 -1.06 69.73 28.66
CA MET A 1 -1.29 68.28 28.48
C MET A 1 -1.81 68.08 27.05
N LEU A 2 -1.07 68.50 26.03
CA LEU A 2 0.02 67.83 25.28
C LEU A 2 -0.45 66.54 24.54
N PRO A 3 -0.18 66.41 23.23
CA PRO A 3 -1.24 66.47 22.22
C PRO A 3 -1.16 65.40 21.10
N THR A 4 -2.17 65.41 20.23
CA THR A 4 -2.26 64.95 18.82
C THR A 4 -1.18 65.58 17.89
N PRO A 5 -1.09 65.35 16.55
CA PRO A 5 -1.67 64.36 15.60
C PRO A 5 -0.66 63.80 14.53
N ARG A 6 -1.19 63.07 13.53
CA ARG A 6 -0.58 62.64 12.23
C ARG A 6 0.02 63.79 11.40
N VAL A 7 1.02 63.48 10.53
CA VAL A 7 1.05 63.72 9.04
C VAL A 7 2.40 63.29 8.41
N LEU A 8 2.27 62.89 7.13
CA LEU A 8 3.17 62.46 6.04
C LEU A 8 4.60 63.03 5.83
N LEU A 9 5.33 62.25 5.01
CA LEU A 9 6.36 62.57 3.98
C LEU A 9 7.86 62.36 4.32
N ALA A 10 8.49 61.52 3.49
CA ALA A 10 9.92 61.27 3.28
C ALA A 10 10.62 62.48 2.61
N PRO A 11 11.94 62.49 2.24
CA PRO A 11 12.99 61.45 2.34
C PRO A 11 14.38 61.97 2.83
N ALA A 12 15.33 61.06 3.14
CA ALA A 12 16.76 61.36 3.04
C ALA A 12 17.60 60.06 2.93
N MET A 13 18.41 60.00 1.88
CA MET A 13 19.45 59.00 1.67
C MET A 13 20.62 59.22 2.65
N VAL A 14 21.17 58.14 3.22
CA VAL A 14 22.62 58.00 3.43
C VAL A 14 23.01 56.54 3.21
N ALA A 15 24.02 56.36 2.37
CA ALA A 15 24.60 55.11 1.94
C ALA A 15 25.37 54.39 3.06
N GLY A 16 25.31 53.06 3.07
CA GLY A 16 26.12 52.19 3.92
C GLY A 16 26.39 50.87 3.20
N LEU A 17 27.64 50.72 2.75
CA LEU A 17 28.29 49.60 2.06
C LEU A 17 27.79 48.19 2.44
N VAL A 18 27.40 47.42 1.43
CA VAL A 18 27.26 45.95 1.47
C VAL A 18 28.52 45.33 0.87
N LEU A 19 29.27 44.55 1.66
CA LEU A 19 30.26 43.60 1.17
C LEU A 19 29.55 42.31 0.76
N GLY A 20 29.76 41.90 -0.49
CA GLY A 20 29.06 40.80 -1.13
C GLY A 20 29.61 39.42 -0.80
N LEU A 21 28.69 38.44 -0.83
CA LEU A 21 28.94 37.06 -1.18
C LEU A 21 27.93 36.73 -2.29
N GLY A 22 28.44 36.35 -3.46
CA GLY A 22 27.69 36.26 -4.70
C GLY A 22 26.61 35.19 -4.70
N ALA A 23 25.40 35.59 -5.06
CA ALA A 23 24.35 34.66 -5.48
C ALA A 23 24.70 34.10 -6.87
N ALA A 24 24.85 32.78 -6.96
CA ALA A 24 24.85 32.08 -8.24
C ALA A 24 23.47 32.21 -8.91
N PRO A 25 23.38 32.31 -10.24
CA PRO A 25 22.10 32.48 -10.91
C PRO A 25 21.27 31.20 -10.77
N SER A 26 20.08 31.33 -10.23
CA SER A 26 19.04 30.31 -10.31
C SER A 26 18.66 30.11 -11.77
N GLN A 27 19.20 29.05 -12.38
CA GLN A 27 18.66 28.57 -13.64
C GLN A 27 17.28 28.00 -13.38
N GLY A 28 16.26 28.69 -13.89
CA GLY A 28 14.87 28.28 -13.84
C GLY A 28 14.74 26.87 -14.40
N VAL A 29 14.26 25.95 -13.55
CA VAL A 29 13.83 24.62 -13.95
C VAL A 29 12.61 24.83 -14.84
N SER A 30 12.76 24.57 -16.14
CA SER A 30 11.63 24.51 -17.06
C SER A 30 10.74 23.33 -16.65
N THR A 31 9.55 23.65 -16.18
CA THR A 31 8.47 22.70 -15.95
C THR A 31 7.96 22.16 -17.29
N SER A 32 8.56 21.07 -17.77
CA SER A 32 7.93 20.23 -18.79
C SER A 32 7.04 19.20 -18.09
N SER A 33 5.76 19.55 -17.94
CA SER A 33 4.67 18.69 -17.51
C SER A 33 4.39 17.59 -18.53
N THR A 34 4.71 16.33 -18.23
CA THR A 34 4.03 15.13 -18.80
C THR A 34 4.16 13.82 -18.00
N ASN A 35 4.95 13.75 -16.92
CA ASN A 35 4.88 12.63 -15.98
C ASN A 35 4.12 13.10 -14.73
N GLY A 36 3.11 12.35 -14.27
CA GLY A 36 2.37 12.66 -13.05
C GLY A 36 3.34 12.93 -11.91
N GLY A 37 3.20 14.08 -11.24
CA GLY A 37 4.10 14.48 -10.15
C GLY A 37 4.20 13.34 -9.14
N GLY A 38 5.41 12.92 -8.78
CA GLY A 38 5.64 11.89 -7.78
C GLY A 38 5.98 10.48 -8.29
N LEU A 39 5.83 10.17 -9.59
CA LEU A 39 6.35 8.93 -10.18
C LEU A 39 7.80 9.11 -10.66
N PRO A 40 8.73 8.19 -10.35
CA PRO A 40 10.10 8.27 -10.84
C PRO A 40 10.15 7.98 -12.36
N GLU A 41 11.04 8.69 -13.06
CA GLU A 41 11.42 8.28 -14.42
C GLU A 41 11.98 6.86 -14.37
N GLY A 42 11.50 6.00 -15.26
CA GLY A 42 11.87 4.58 -15.28
C GLY A 42 10.88 3.65 -14.61
N ALA A 43 9.87 4.16 -13.88
CA ALA A 43 8.82 3.31 -13.32
C ALA A 43 8.16 2.43 -14.41
N PRO A 44 7.89 1.14 -14.14
CA PRO A 44 7.24 0.24 -15.08
C PRO A 44 5.89 0.75 -15.61
N ALA A 45 5.43 0.14 -16.70
CA ALA A 45 4.14 0.46 -17.30
C ALA A 45 2.98 0.23 -16.31
N ALA A 46 3.17 -0.66 -15.33
CA ALA A 46 2.21 -0.89 -14.26
C ALA A 46 1.98 0.35 -13.36
N ALA A 47 2.97 1.24 -13.22
CA ALA A 47 2.84 2.49 -12.47
C ALA A 47 2.41 3.68 -13.34
N THR A 48 2.83 3.69 -14.60
CA THR A 48 2.62 4.86 -15.47
C THR A 48 1.28 4.87 -16.19
N LYS A 49 0.64 3.70 -16.36
CA LYS A 49 -0.74 3.61 -16.87
C LYS A 49 -1.71 4.23 -15.87
N ALA A 50 -2.67 5.00 -16.38
CA ALA A 50 -3.68 5.63 -15.55
C ALA A 50 -4.56 4.58 -14.85
N GLU A 51 -4.89 4.83 -13.59
CA GLU A 51 -5.89 4.07 -12.85
C GLU A 51 -7.24 4.08 -13.61
N PRO A 52 -7.98 2.96 -13.65
CA PRO A 52 -9.36 2.93 -14.10
C PRO A 52 -10.20 3.95 -13.33
N LYS A 53 -11.27 4.41 -13.97
CA LYS A 53 -12.24 5.30 -13.30
C LYS A 53 -13.32 4.45 -12.68
N LEU A 54 -13.70 4.81 -11.45
CA LEU A 54 -14.90 4.26 -10.84
C LEU A 54 -16.13 4.76 -11.62
N ASP A 55 -16.90 3.82 -12.16
CA ASP A 55 -18.10 4.14 -12.93
C ASP A 55 -19.20 4.71 -12.04
N LYS A 56 -20.09 5.50 -12.64
CA LYS A 56 -21.24 6.07 -11.94
C LYS A 56 -22.40 5.07 -12.00
N PRO A 57 -22.95 4.62 -10.85
CA PRO A 57 -24.04 3.64 -10.87
C PRO A 57 -25.31 4.13 -11.54
N LYS A 58 -26.05 3.19 -12.12
CA LYS A 58 -27.41 3.42 -12.60
C LYS A 58 -28.30 3.87 -11.42
N GLY A 59 -29.17 4.85 -11.70
CA GLY A 59 -30.07 5.40 -10.68
C GLY A 59 -29.44 6.47 -9.78
N TRP A 60 -28.12 6.65 -9.78
CA TRP A 60 -27.44 7.72 -9.05
C TRP A 60 -27.32 9.00 -9.89
N PRO A 61 -28.03 10.10 -9.54
CA PRO A 61 -28.06 11.31 -10.38
C PRO A 61 -26.89 12.26 -10.12
N PHE A 62 -26.02 11.97 -9.14
CA PHE A 62 -24.90 12.83 -8.76
C PHE A 62 -23.58 12.35 -9.38
N ALA A 63 -22.56 13.20 -9.37
CA ALA A 63 -21.25 12.84 -9.91
C ALA A 63 -20.50 11.87 -8.99
N GLN A 64 -19.76 10.91 -9.55
CA GLN A 64 -18.93 9.98 -8.77
C GLN A 64 -17.71 10.69 -8.19
N ARG A 65 -17.75 10.99 -6.87
CA ARG A 65 -16.71 11.73 -6.13
C ARG A 65 -16.61 11.18 -4.71
N VAL A 66 -16.22 9.91 -4.64
CA VAL A 66 -15.95 9.17 -3.41
C VAL A 66 -14.67 9.67 -2.73
N SER A 67 -14.56 9.46 -1.41
CA SER A 67 -13.32 9.68 -0.70
C SER A 67 -12.31 8.60 -1.10
N ARG A 68 -11.02 8.93 -1.10
CA ARG A 68 -9.92 7.98 -1.38
C ARG A 68 -9.27 7.44 -0.12
N THR A 69 -9.56 8.05 1.04
CA THR A 69 -9.16 7.53 2.35
C THR A 69 -10.35 6.83 3.00
N SER A 70 -10.16 5.57 3.39
CA SER A 70 -11.13 4.77 4.12
C SER A 70 -11.51 5.43 5.46
N GLY A 71 -12.75 5.24 5.89
CA GLY A 71 -13.32 5.86 7.08
C GLY A 71 -13.57 7.37 6.96
N THR A 72 -13.46 7.97 5.77
CA THR A 72 -13.63 9.43 5.60
C THR A 72 -14.76 9.84 4.67
N GLU A 73 -15.31 11.01 4.94
CA GLU A 73 -16.45 11.56 4.20
C GLU A 73 -16.08 12.74 3.29
N ARG A 74 -16.90 12.95 2.25
CA ARG A 74 -16.87 14.18 1.47
C ARG A 74 -18.20 14.55 0.85
N LEU A 75 -18.43 15.85 0.69
CA LEU A 75 -19.58 16.40 0.00
C LEU A 75 -19.22 16.76 -1.43
N HIS A 76 -20.09 16.42 -2.38
CA HIS A 76 -19.97 16.89 -3.74
C HIS A 76 -21.30 16.95 -4.48
N GLY A 77 -21.65 18.15 -4.97
CA GLY A 77 -22.65 18.28 -6.05
C GLY A 77 -24.08 17.88 -5.69
N GLY A 78 -24.40 17.77 -4.39
CA GLY A 78 -25.72 17.36 -3.91
C GLY A 78 -25.74 16.02 -3.16
N ALA A 79 -24.58 15.38 -2.99
CA ALA A 79 -24.43 14.15 -2.24
C ALA A 79 -23.28 14.20 -1.23
N SER A 80 -23.39 13.35 -0.20
CA SER A 80 -22.35 12.94 0.73
C SER A 80 -21.87 11.54 0.34
N TYR A 81 -20.58 11.29 0.45
CA TYR A 81 -19.93 10.02 0.17
C TYR A 81 -19.02 9.68 1.35
N TRP A 82 -19.17 8.50 1.90
CA TRP A 82 -18.24 7.87 2.83
C TRP A 82 -17.73 6.58 2.19
N THR A 83 -16.44 6.28 2.39
CA THR A 83 -15.82 5.03 1.91
C THR A 83 -15.32 4.23 3.08
N ASP A 84 -15.52 2.92 3.02
CA ASP A 84 -15.12 2.02 4.09
C ASP A 84 -13.66 1.57 3.98
N PHE A 85 -13.21 0.83 5.00
CA PHE A 85 -12.11 -0.11 4.91
C PHE A 85 -12.57 -1.32 4.09
N VAL A 86 -11.65 -1.94 3.34
CA VAL A 86 -12.00 -2.95 2.32
C VAL A 86 -11.59 -4.32 2.85
N TYR A 87 -12.46 -5.32 2.69
CA TYR A 87 -12.31 -6.69 3.20
C TYR A 87 -12.39 -6.76 4.73
N ASP A 88 -13.41 -6.15 5.33
CA ASP A 88 -13.52 -6.05 6.77
C ASP A 88 -14.90 -6.40 7.34
N ASP A 89 -15.67 -7.18 6.57
CA ASP A 89 -17.01 -7.65 6.94
C ASP A 89 -16.97 -8.94 7.77
N HIS A 90 -16.16 -8.97 8.83
CA HIS A 90 -15.95 -10.15 9.69
C HIS A 90 -16.93 -10.24 10.88
N GLY A 91 -17.78 -9.23 11.07
CA GLY A 91 -18.84 -9.27 12.07
C GLY A 91 -18.38 -9.07 13.51
N ALA A 92 -19.08 -9.71 14.45
CA ALA A 92 -18.87 -9.48 15.88
C ALA A 92 -17.66 -10.23 16.44
N ALA A 93 -16.94 -9.59 17.38
CA ALA A 93 -15.98 -10.29 18.22
C ALA A 93 -16.71 -11.25 19.17
N VAL A 94 -16.08 -12.38 19.49
CA VAL A 94 -16.57 -13.30 20.52
C VAL A 94 -15.46 -13.44 21.58
N PRO A 95 -15.66 -13.00 22.83
CA PRO A 95 -14.55 -12.97 23.82
C PRO A 95 -13.89 -14.33 24.12
N SER A 96 -14.60 -15.43 23.85
CA SER A 96 -14.10 -16.80 23.99
C SER A 96 -13.71 -17.46 22.67
N GLY A 97 -13.78 -16.76 21.54
CA GLY A 97 -13.54 -17.27 20.20
C GLY A 97 -12.59 -16.37 19.44
N PHE A 98 -11.55 -16.95 18.86
CA PHE A 98 -10.59 -16.24 18.02
C PHE A 98 -10.34 -17.10 16.78
N SER A 99 -10.45 -16.53 15.58
CA SER A 99 -10.17 -17.25 14.34
C SER A 99 -8.72 -17.01 13.92
N VAL A 100 -8.02 -18.09 13.62
CA VAL A 100 -6.66 -18.06 13.02
C VAL A 100 -6.61 -18.76 11.66
N ASP A 101 -7.77 -19.25 11.20
CA ASP A 101 -7.91 -19.98 9.92
C ASP A 101 -8.27 -19.01 8.79
N ASN A 102 -7.64 -17.84 8.78
CA ASN A 102 -7.81 -16.85 7.74
C ASN A 102 -6.62 -16.86 6.78
N ILE A 103 -6.87 -16.40 5.56
CA ILE A 103 -5.88 -16.32 4.46
C ILE A 103 -4.60 -15.66 4.97
N ALA A 104 -4.70 -14.57 5.72
CA ALA A 104 -3.57 -13.90 6.35
C ALA A 104 -3.38 -14.36 7.81
N MET A 105 -2.91 -15.59 8.00
CA MET A 105 -2.79 -16.26 9.32
C MET A 105 -1.97 -15.54 10.41
N LEU A 106 -1.21 -14.51 10.05
CA LEU A 106 -0.46 -13.64 10.96
C LEU A 106 -1.00 -12.20 11.02
N ALA A 107 -2.17 -11.96 10.42
CA ALA A 107 -2.96 -10.74 10.44
C ALA A 107 -4.44 -11.15 10.68
N PRO A 108 -4.75 -11.64 11.89
CA PRO A 108 -6.06 -12.18 12.21
C PRO A 108 -7.15 -11.11 12.09
N GLU A 109 -8.37 -11.60 11.96
CA GLU A 109 -9.60 -10.83 12.10
C GLU A 109 -10.05 -10.91 13.55
N GLN A 110 -10.63 -9.85 14.09
CA GLN A 110 -11.26 -9.86 15.40
C GLN A 110 -12.71 -10.34 15.30
N GLY A 111 -13.42 -9.96 14.24
CA GLY A 111 -14.69 -10.58 13.88
C GLY A 111 -14.54 -12.07 13.54
N VAL A 112 -15.55 -12.88 13.88
CA VAL A 112 -15.51 -14.35 13.71
C VAL A 112 -16.65 -14.91 12.85
N TYR A 113 -17.30 -14.07 12.06
CA TYR A 113 -18.42 -14.51 11.21
C TYR A 113 -17.90 -15.13 9.92
N GLU A 114 -18.48 -16.28 9.58
CA GLU A 114 -18.17 -16.98 8.34
C GLU A 114 -19.13 -16.54 7.23
N GLN A 115 -18.59 -16.45 6.02
CA GLN A 115 -19.32 -16.07 4.81
C GLN A 115 -19.71 -17.34 4.06
N PRO A 116 -20.97 -17.51 3.64
CA PRO A 116 -21.36 -18.65 2.83
C PRO A 116 -20.78 -18.54 1.41
N GLU A 117 -20.76 -19.65 0.67
CA GLU A 117 -20.14 -19.73 -0.66
C GLU A 117 -20.70 -18.68 -1.63
N GLU A 118 -22.02 -18.45 -1.61
CA GLU A 118 -22.69 -17.46 -2.46
C GLU A 118 -22.25 -16.01 -2.19
N ALA A 119 -21.71 -15.73 -1.00
CA ALA A 119 -21.17 -14.43 -0.61
C ALA A 119 -19.73 -14.22 -1.12
N ALA A 120 -19.11 -15.25 -1.70
CA ALA A 120 -17.73 -15.21 -2.21
C ALA A 120 -16.74 -14.60 -1.19
N GLY A 121 -16.89 -14.99 0.08
CA GLY A 121 -16.01 -14.59 1.17
C GLY A 121 -16.08 -13.12 1.60
N ASN A 122 -16.97 -12.29 1.02
CA ASN A 122 -16.96 -10.83 1.26
C ASN A 122 -18.29 -10.16 0.84
N GLY A 123 -19.41 -10.85 1.03
CA GLY A 123 -20.69 -10.50 0.42
C GLY A 123 -21.46 -9.39 1.14
N ALA A 124 -21.02 -8.97 2.33
CA ALA A 124 -21.64 -7.92 3.13
C ALA A 124 -20.76 -6.67 3.28
N ASP A 125 -19.55 -6.69 2.73
CA ASP A 125 -18.57 -5.60 2.79
C ASP A 125 -19.01 -4.36 1.99
N VAL A 126 -19.28 -3.28 2.72
CA VAL A 126 -19.67 -2.00 2.16
C VAL A 126 -18.43 -1.30 1.64
N PHE A 127 -18.37 -0.99 0.35
CA PHE A 127 -17.31 -0.13 -0.18
C PHE A 127 -17.64 1.37 -0.02
N VAL A 128 -18.87 1.77 -0.36
CA VAL A 128 -19.30 3.18 -0.32
C VAL A 128 -20.70 3.29 0.29
N ALA A 129 -20.84 4.17 1.26
CA ALA A 129 -22.14 4.65 1.74
C ALA A 129 -22.37 6.08 1.24
N ALA A 130 -23.42 6.32 0.44
CA ALA A 130 -23.69 7.63 -0.13
C ALA A 130 -25.15 8.08 0.05
N THR A 131 -25.31 9.35 0.44
CA THR A 131 -26.62 9.99 0.62
C THR A 131 -26.72 11.22 -0.27
N GLY A 132 -27.76 11.30 -1.09
CA GLY A 132 -27.99 12.41 -2.01
C GLY A 132 -29.37 13.02 -1.89
N ALA A 133 -29.53 14.27 -2.33
CA ALA A 133 -30.85 14.89 -2.38
C ALA A 133 -31.01 15.88 -3.55
N ASP A 134 -32.20 15.85 -4.16
CA ASP A 134 -32.66 16.88 -5.08
C ASP A 134 -33.99 17.49 -4.61
N ARG A 135 -34.68 18.21 -5.50
CA ARG A 135 -35.97 18.87 -5.18
C ARG A 135 -37.14 17.88 -5.02
N ARG A 136 -37.06 16.68 -5.57
CA ARG A 136 -38.13 15.68 -5.66
C ARG A 136 -37.91 14.48 -4.74
N ALA A 137 -36.66 14.10 -4.50
CA ALA A 137 -36.32 12.87 -3.77
C ALA A 137 -35.04 12.99 -2.96
N THR A 138 -34.86 12.04 -2.03
CA THR A 138 -33.56 11.64 -1.51
C THR A 138 -33.09 10.36 -2.21
N TYR A 139 -31.79 10.12 -2.14
CA TYR A 139 -31.13 8.97 -2.74
C TYR A 139 -30.23 8.34 -1.69
N TRP A 140 -30.36 7.04 -1.50
CA TRP A 140 -29.57 6.25 -0.55
C TRP A 140 -28.87 5.17 -1.35
N ARG A 141 -27.56 5.06 -1.17
CA ARG A 141 -26.73 4.20 -2.00
C ARG A 141 -25.70 3.46 -1.17
N VAL A 142 -25.60 2.16 -1.42
CA VAL A 142 -24.53 1.30 -0.93
C VAL A 142 -23.82 0.71 -2.16
N ASP A 143 -22.50 0.81 -2.21
CA ASP A 143 -21.67 -0.01 -3.10
C ASP A 143 -21.05 -1.13 -2.28
N TRP A 144 -20.88 -2.29 -2.89
CA TRP A 144 -20.28 -3.47 -2.30
C TRP A 144 -18.89 -3.70 -2.88
N THR A 145 -17.94 -4.15 -2.05
CA THR A 145 -16.61 -4.57 -2.52
C THR A 145 -16.74 -5.77 -3.46
N THR A 146 -17.65 -6.70 -3.13
CA THR A 146 -17.96 -7.92 -3.88
C THR A 146 -19.48 -8.03 -4.07
N LEU A 147 -19.95 -8.43 -5.26
CA LEU A 147 -21.36 -8.72 -5.51
C LEU A 147 -21.49 -9.93 -6.43
N ALA A 148 -20.93 -11.05 -6.02
CA ALA A 148 -20.98 -12.31 -6.75
C ALA A 148 -22.44 -12.78 -7.00
N SER A 149 -23.31 -12.56 -6.01
CA SER A 149 -24.74 -12.71 -6.13
C SER A 149 -25.45 -11.46 -5.60
N ARG A 150 -26.35 -10.91 -6.41
CA ARG A 150 -27.15 -9.74 -5.99
C ARG A 150 -28.10 -10.04 -4.83
N ASP A 151 -28.45 -11.30 -4.61
CA ASP A 151 -29.44 -11.70 -3.60
C ASP A 151 -28.81 -11.87 -2.21
N VAL A 152 -27.49 -11.74 -2.10
CA VAL A 152 -26.74 -11.91 -0.85
C VAL A 152 -26.82 -10.69 0.06
N PRO A 153 -26.43 -9.46 -0.35
CA PRO A 153 -26.36 -8.37 0.62
C PRO A 153 -27.72 -7.76 0.96
N ILE A 154 -27.86 -7.36 2.22
CA ILE A 154 -28.90 -6.48 2.73
C ILE A 154 -28.27 -5.33 3.51
N ALA A 155 -28.81 -4.12 3.33
CA ALA A 155 -28.38 -2.90 4.01
C ALA A 155 -29.54 -2.29 4.79
N VAL A 156 -29.29 -1.90 6.04
CA VAL A 156 -30.25 -1.19 6.89
C VAL A 156 -29.70 0.19 7.20
N TRP A 157 -30.38 1.22 6.71
CA TRP A 157 -30.10 2.61 7.07
C TRP A 157 -30.99 3.01 8.23
N ALA A 158 -30.41 3.44 9.35
CA ALA A 158 -31.16 3.89 10.52
C ALA A 158 -31.07 5.42 10.69
N PHE A 159 -32.20 6.05 11.02
CA PHE A 159 -32.35 7.51 11.04
C PHE A 159 -32.83 8.02 12.39
N ASP A 160 -31.97 8.83 13.01
CA ASP A 160 -32.32 9.80 14.06
C ASP A 160 -32.55 11.15 13.34
N THR A 161 -33.83 11.50 13.19
CA THR A 161 -34.32 12.51 12.25
C THR A 161 -34.42 13.91 12.83
N ASP A 162 -34.38 14.05 14.15
CA ASP A 162 -34.32 15.32 14.88
C ASP A 162 -33.00 15.54 15.63
N ARG A 163 -32.16 14.49 15.67
CA ARG A 163 -30.84 14.47 16.28
C ARG A 163 -30.88 14.49 17.81
N ASP A 164 -31.96 13.96 18.40
CA ASP A 164 -32.19 13.82 19.83
C ASP A 164 -32.18 12.34 20.23
N ALA A 165 -31.16 11.95 21.00
CA ALA A 165 -31.01 10.57 21.47
C ALA A 165 -32.09 10.15 22.48
N SER A 166 -32.94 11.07 22.96
CA SER A 166 -34.01 10.80 23.92
C SER A 166 -35.39 10.55 23.28
N THR A 167 -35.51 10.70 21.97
CA THR A 167 -36.74 10.41 21.20
C THR A 167 -36.63 9.06 20.48
N GLY A 168 -37.68 8.67 19.76
CA GLY A 168 -37.65 7.46 18.94
C GLY A 168 -37.55 6.16 19.75
N VAL A 169 -36.89 5.16 19.16
CA VAL A 169 -36.58 3.86 19.76
C VAL A 169 -35.09 3.54 19.56
N ASP A 170 -34.61 2.49 20.23
CA ASP A 170 -33.19 2.12 20.16
C ASP A 170 -32.90 0.95 19.21
N THR A 171 -33.89 0.08 18.98
CA THR A 171 -33.69 -1.18 18.25
C THR A 171 -33.79 -1.01 16.75
N TRP A 172 -32.82 -1.57 16.03
CA TRP A 172 -32.85 -1.60 14.56
C TRP A 172 -33.82 -2.67 14.04
N PRO A 173 -34.49 -2.45 12.89
CA PRO A 173 -35.39 -3.45 12.30
C PRO A 173 -34.62 -4.56 11.57
N ALA A 174 -35.33 -5.39 10.80
CA ALA A 174 -34.76 -6.37 9.86
C ALA A 174 -33.82 -7.40 10.51
N ALA A 175 -34.11 -7.78 11.76
CA ALA A 175 -33.31 -8.72 12.55
C ALA A 175 -31.83 -8.34 12.68
N ALA A 176 -31.46 -7.06 12.53
CA ALA A 176 -30.07 -6.63 12.61
C ALA A 176 -29.41 -6.96 13.96
N GLY A 177 -30.20 -6.96 15.06
CA GLY A 177 -29.70 -7.33 16.39
C GLY A 177 -28.79 -6.29 17.04
N VAL A 178 -28.76 -5.07 16.51
CA VAL A 178 -28.01 -3.93 17.06
C VAL A 178 -28.94 -2.82 17.55
N THR A 179 -28.38 -1.93 18.39
CA THR A 179 -29.08 -0.79 18.98
C THR A 179 -28.34 0.51 18.72
N SER A 180 -29.09 1.61 18.70
CA SER A 180 -28.58 2.98 18.72
C SER A 180 -29.67 3.90 19.22
N PRO A 181 -29.40 4.87 20.10
CA PRO A 181 -30.46 5.73 20.64
C PRO A 181 -30.99 6.71 19.59
N GLY A 182 -32.27 7.06 19.70
CA GLY A 182 -32.88 8.17 18.94
C GLY A 182 -33.50 7.80 17.59
N LEU A 183 -33.82 6.53 17.30
CA LEU A 183 -34.25 6.14 15.94
C LEU A 183 -35.74 6.34 15.73
N GLU A 184 -36.14 7.15 14.74
CA GLU A 184 -37.55 7.27 14.34
C GLU A 184 -37.87 6.43 13.10
N GLN A 185 -36.91 6.28 12.18
CA GLN A 185 -37.15 5.65 10.89
C GLN A 185 -35.96 4.82 10.44
N ALA A 186 -36.21 3.85 9.56
CA ALA A 186 -35.16 3.10 8.90
C ALA A 186 -35.53 2.73 7.46
N LEU A 187 -34.53 2.58 6.60
CA LEU A 187 -34.68 2.11 5.23
C LEU A 187 -33.93 0.79 5.07
N VAL A 188 -34.66 -0.30 4.89
CA VAL A 188 -34.13 -1.65 4.61
C VAL A 188 -34.04 -1.83 3.10
N VAL A 189 -32.91 -2.32 2.60
CA VAL A 189 -32.63 -2.43 1.16
C VAL A 189 -31.93 -3.75 0.86
N SER A 190 -32.52 -4.54 -0.04
CA SER A 190 -31.89 -5.71 -0.66
C SER A 190 -32.17 -5.71 -2.16
N SER A 191 -31.72 -6.72 -2.92
CA SER A 191 -32.11 -6.85 -4.32
C SER A 191 -33.62 -7.04 -4.50
N ARG A 192 -34.31 -7.56 -3.48
CA ARG A 192 -35.74 -7.88 -3.52
C ARG A 192 -36.64 -6.67 -3.30
N GLY A 193 -36.15 -5.62 -2.66
CA GLY A 193 -36.96 -4.43 -2.41
C GLY A 193 -36.30 -3.37 -1.56
N ALA A 194 -37.09 -2.33 -1.29
CA ALA A 194 -36.71 -1.25 -0.38
C ALA A 194 -37.92 -0.86 0.46
N TRP A 195 -37.78 -0.91 1.78
CA TRP A 195 -38.88 -0.73 2.73
C TRP A 195 -38.51 0.37 3.72
N LEU A 196 -39.40 1.37 3.83
CA LEU A 196 -39.27 2.44 4.82
C LEU A 196 -40.07 2.05 6.06
N HIS A 197 -39.36 1.84 7.17
CA HIS A 197 -39.92 1.56 8.49
C HIS A 197 -40.11 2.85 9.27
N ASP A 198 -41.29 3.02 9.83
CA ASP A 198 -41.55 3.95 10.93
C ASP A 198 -41.41 3.16 12.23
N LEU A 199 -40.30 3.36 12.93
CA LEU A 199 -39.93 2.56 14.09
C LEU A 199 -40.76 2.93 15.33
N THR A 200 -41.36 4.12 15.34
CA THR A 200 -42.21 4.58 16.44
C THR A 200 -43.61 3.97 16.39
N THR A 201 -44.12 3.66 15.19
CA THR A 201 -45.46 3.09 14.98
C THR A 201 -45.45 1.63 14.55
N GLY A 202 -44.31 1.10 14.12
CA GLY A 202 -44.17 -0.23 13.52
C GLY A 202 -44.65 -0.31 12.06
N GLY A 203 -45.00 0.82 11.44
CA GLY A 203 -45.48 0.86 10.05
C GLY A 203 -44.36 0.58 9.05
N VAL A 204 -44.65 -0.21 8.01
CA VAL A 204 -43.72 -0.51 6.92
C VAL A 204 -44.31 -0.09 5.58
N THR A 205 -43.56 0.69 4.82
CA THR A 205 -43.97 1.18 3.49
C THR A 205 -43.00 0.68 2.43
N ASP A 206 -43.51 -0.11 1.47
CA ASP A 206 -42.75 -0.45 0.25
C ASP A 206 -42.50 0.82 -0.57
N VAL A 207 -41.23 1.20 -0.70
CA VAL A 207 -40.81 2.43 -1.38
C VAL A 207 -41.12 2.39 -2.87
N THR A 208 -40.98 1.23 -3.51
CA THR A 208 -41.14 1.06 -4.96
C THR A 208 -42.61 1.13 -5.37
N ARG A 209 -43.52 0.54 -4.57
CA ARG A 209 -44.97 0.63 -4.79
C ARG A 209 -45.53 2.03 -4.53
N ASN A 210 -44.77 2.90 -3.84
CA ASN A 210 -45.20 4.25 -3.46
C ASN A 210 -44.45 5.37 -4.18
N GLY A 211 -44.01 5.11 -5.42
CA GLY A 211 -43.43 6.12 -6.33
C GLY A 211 -41.92 6.36 -6.17
N GLY A 212 -41.26 5.57 -5.33
CA GLY A 212 -39.81 5.45 -5.30
C GLY A 212 -39.28 4.45 -6.32
N ARG A 213 -37.98 4.17 -6.24
CA ARG A 213 -37.30 3.22 -7.15
C ARG A 213 -36.07 2.64 -6.49
N LEU A 214 -35.95 1.31 -6.49
CA LEU A 214 -34.69 0.60 -6.27
C LEU A 214 -33.99 0.38 -7.62
N THR A 215 -32.68 0.53 -7.65
CA THR A 215 -31.82 0.14 -8.78
C THR A 215 -30.69 -0.71 -8.23
N VAL A 216 -30.64 -1.97 -8.68
CA VAL A 216 -29.51 -2.87 -8.47
C VAL A 216 -28.65 -2.81 -9.72
N ASP A 217 -27.39 -2.40 -9.58
CA ASP A 217 -26.44 -2.28 -10.68
C ASP A 217 -25.23 -3.18 -10.42
N GLU A 218 -25.26 -4.39 -10.97
CA GLU A 218 -24.20 -5.39 -10.80
C GLU A 218 -22.87 -4.92 -11.39
N SER A 219 -22.90 -4.15 -12.49
CA SER A 219 -21.67 -3.64 -13.12
C SER A 219 -20.89 -2.63 -12.26
N THR A 220 -21.53 -1.97 -11.31
CA THR A 220 -20.88 -1.08 -10.34
C THR A 220 -21.00 -1.60 -8.92
N ARG A 221 -21.58 -2.79 -8.75
CA ARG A 221 -21.91 -3.43 -7.48
C ARG A 221 -22.66 -2.51 -6.52
N SER A 222 -23.72 -1.87 -7.02
CA SER A 222 -24.39 -0.80 -6.27
C SER A 222 -25.89 -1.04 -6.12
N PHE A 223 -26.40 -0.81 -4.92
CA PHE A 223 -27.83 -0.63 -4.66
C PHE A 223 -28.13 0.85 -4.48
N THR A 224 -29.02 1.41 -5.29
CA THR A 224 -29.47 2.81 -5.18
C THR A 224 -30.97 2.90 -5.03
N VAL A 225 -31.41 3.48 -3.91
CA VAL A 225 -32.83 3.73 -3.62
C VAL A 225 -33.14 5.21 -3.76
N ARG A 226 -34.05 5.54 -4.67
CA ARG A 226 -34.68 6.86 -4.76
C ARG A 226 -35.96 6.88 -3.94
N VAL A 227 -35.98 7.69 -2.89
CA VAL A 227 -37.15 7.86 -2.01
C VAL A 227 -37.79 9.23 -2.25
N PRO A 228 -39.07 9.29 -2.69
CA PRO A 228 -39.79 10.55 -2.86
C PRO A 228 -39.87 11.34 -1.56
N ARG A 229 -39.74 12.68 -1.64
CA ARG A 229 -39.83 13.56 -0.46
C ARG A 229 -41.18 13.53 0.26
N GLN A 230 -42.23 13.03 -0.40
CA GLN A 230 -43.54 12.82 0.20
C GLN A 230 -43.56 11.63 1.17
N LEU A 231 -42.71 10.61 0.94
CA LEU A 231 -42.53 9.48 1.84
C LEU A 231 -41.49 9.80 2.92
N LEU A 232 -40.38 10.44 2.52
CA LEU A 232 -39.27 10.75 3.42
C LEU A 232 -39.00 12.25 3.46
N ARG A 233 -39.48 12.92 4.52
CA ARG A 233 -39.40 14.38 4.69
C ARG A 233 -38.03 14.84 5.19
N ALA A 234 -37.01 14.67 4.35
CA ALA A 234 -35.63 15.08 4.58
C ALA A 234 -35.44 16.61 4.79
N ARG A 235 -35.39 17.03 6.06
CA ARG A 235 -35.24 18.41 6.54
C ARG A 235 -34.32 18.45 7.77
N GLY A 236 -33.80 19.63 8.12
CA GLY A 236 -32.92 19.77 9.28
C GLY A 236 -31.57 19.07 9.10
N SER A 237 -31.10 18.42 10.15
CA SER A 237 -29.90 17.57 10.14
C SER A 237 -30.27 16.25 10.78
N TRP A 238 -29.92 15.15 10.14
CA TRP A 238 -30.18 13.81 10.66
C TRP A 238 -28.87 13.20 11.13
N ARG A 239 -28.93 12.35 12.14
CA ARG A 239 -27.88 11.37 12.40
C ARG A 239 -28.27 10.07 11.70
N VAL A 240 -27.40 9.62 10.82
CA VAL A 240 -27.61 8.46 9.95
C VAL A 240 -26.59 7.40 10.31
N ARG A 241 -27.05 6.16 10.33
CA ARG A 241 -26.23 4.96 10.50
C ARG A 241 -26.55 3.96 9.40
N LEU A 242 -25.63 3.05 9.13
CA LEU A 242 -25.81 1.98 8.16
C LEU A 242 -25.12 0.72 8.67
N ALA A 243 -25.83 -0.40 8.60
CA ALA A 243 -25.33 -1.73 8.87
C ALA A 243 -25.62 -2.63 7.65
N ALA A 244 -24.72 -3.55 7.38
CA ALA A 244 -24.84 -4.53 6.32
C ALA A 244 -24.70 -5.95 6.86
N GLY A 245 -25.39 -6.88 6.21
CA GLY A 245 -25.32 -8.30 6.49
C GLY A 245 -25.83 -9.09 5.29
N LEU A 246 -26.11 -10.37 5.52
CA LEU A 246 -26.64 -11.27 4.49
C LEU A 246 -28.16 -11.28 4.54
N ALA A 247 -28.82 -11.23 3.39
CA ALA A 247 -30.26 -11.25 3.27
C ALA A 247 -30.80 -12.65 3.55
N ASP A 248 -31.91 -12.74 4.28
CA ASP A 248 -32.70 -13.98 4.35
C ASP A 248 -33.42 -14.26 3.01
N ASP A 249 -34.19 -15.34 2.92
CA ASP A 249 -34.95 -15.70 1.71
C ASP A 249 -36.03 -14.68 1.30
N THR A 250 -36.46 -13.82 2.22
CA THR A 250 -37.47 -12.79 1.95
C THR A 250 -36.84 -11.50 1.43
N GLY A 251 -35.57 -11.25 1.79
CA GLY A 251 -34.84 -10.03 1.51
C GLY A 251 -35.28 -8.85 2.40
N GLU A 252 -36.16 -9.09 3.36
CA GLU A 252 -36.68 -8.09 4.30
C GLU A 252 -35.95 -8.12 5.65
N ALA A 253 -35.18 -9.17 5.94
CA ALA A 253 -34.40 -9.32 7.16
C ALA A 253 -32.99 -9.86 6.91
N MET A 254 -32.11 -9.69 7.90
CA MET A 254 -30.77 -10.27 7.92
C MET A 254 -30.84 -11.75 8.35
N ALA A 255 -30.26 -12.62 7.53
CA ALA A 255 -30.02 -14.02 7.89
C ALA A 255 -29.06 -14.11 9.07
N ALA A 256 -29.22 -15.15 9.90
CA ALA A 256 -28.30 -15.39 11.00
C ALA A 256 -26.94 -15.86 10.45
N PRO A 257 -25.83 -15.20 10.82
CA PRO A 257 -24.48 -15.65 10.54
C PRO A 257 -24.19 -17.06 11.08
N THR A 258 -23.15 -17.68 10.54
CA THR A 258 -22.43 -18.77 11.21
C THR A 258 -21.11 -18.23 11.75
N LEU A 259 -20.60 -18.85 12.82
CA LEU A 259 -19.24 -18.63 13.30
C LEU A 259 -18.27 -19.57 12.56
N SER A 260 -16.98 -19.23 12.58
CA SER A 260 -15.91 -20.06 12.01
C SER A 260 -16.06 -21.55 12.35
N GLY A 261 -15.93 -22.39 11.32
CA GLY A 261 -16.14 -23.84 11.42
C GLY A 261 -17.61 -24.24 11.33
N GLY A 262 -18.46 -23.37 10.77
CA GLY A 262 -19.89 -23.61 10.58
C GLY A 262 -20.70 -23.71 11.87
N LEU A 263 -20.19 -23.17 12.98
CA LEU A 263 -20.90 -23.21 14.27
C LEU A 263 -22.08 -22.23 14.26
N PRO A 264 -23.22 -22.57 14.88
CA PRO A 264 -24.37 -21.66 14.95
C PRO A 264 -24.05 -20.44 15.80
N LEU A 265 -24.60 -19.28 15.42
CA LEU A 265 -24.45 -18.04 16.18
C LEU A 265 -25.06 -18.15 17.59
N PRO A 266 -24.30 -17.83 18.65
CA PRO A 266 -24.84 -17.72 20.00
C PRO A 266 -26.00 -16.72 20.13
N PRO A 267 -27.00 -16.97 20.99
CA PRO A 267 -28.07 -16.02 21.23
C PRO A 267 -27.54 -14.66 21.72
N GLY A 268 -28.06 -13.58 21.16
CA GLY A 268 -27.75 -12.20 21.58
C GLY A 268 -26.69 -11.48 20.75
N LEU A 269 -26.00 -12.18 19.84
CA LEU A 269 -25.12 -11.54 18.86
C LEU A 269 -25.91 -11.02 17.64
N PRO A 270 -25.47 -9.92 17.02
CA PRO A 270 -26.17 -9.30 15.90
C PRO A 270 -25.97 -10.08 14.59
N HIS A 271 -26.86 -9.86 13.61
CA HIS A 271 -26.75 -10.46 12.27
C HIS A 271 -25.96 -9.56 11.28
N VAL A 272 -25.21 -8.60 11.82
CA VAL A 272 -24.48 -7.58 11.07
C VAL A 272 -23.04 -8.02 10.88
N TYR A 273 -22.56 -7.93 9.64
CA TYR A 273 -21.18 -8.22 9.27
C TYR A 273 -20.32 -6.95 9.17
N ASN A 274 -20.93 -5.81 8.79
CA ASN A 274 -20.22 -4.56 8.56
C ASN A 274 -21.06 -3.33 8.98
N LEU A 275 -20.41 -2.34 9.61
CA LEU A 275 -20.97 -1.08 10.11
C LEU A 275 -20.30 0.10 9.39
N ALA A 276 -21.11 0.94 8.77
CA ALA A 276 -20.58 2.11 8.08
C ALA A 276 -20.37 3.32 9.02
N PHE A 277 -19.69 4.34 8.50
CA PHE A 277 -19.39 5.61 9.18
C PHE A 277 -18.41 5.52 10.34
N ARG A 278 -17.57 4.48 10.34
CA ARG A 278 -16.33 4.41 11.11
C ARG A 278 -15.32 5.44 10.60
N THR A 279 -14.40 5.86 11.45
CA THR A 279 -13.34 6.82 11.11
C THR A 279 -11.96 6.25 11.41
N PRO A 280 -10.89 6.78 10.79
CA PRO A 280 -9.52 6.38 11.14
C PRO A 280 -9.15 6.64 12.62
N ASP A 281 -9.83 7.58 13.29
CA ASP A 281 -9.61 7.84 14.71
C ASP A 281 -10.32 6.82 15.61
N GLN A 282 -11.33 6.13 15.09
CA GLN A 282 -12.04 5.05 15.79
C GLN A 282 -11.36 3.70 15.56
N GLU A 283 -10.87 3.46 14.34
CA GLU A 283 -10.14 2.26 13.96
C GLU A 283 -8.64 2.54 14.01
N THR A 284 -8.07 2.62 15.21
CA THR A 284 -6.62 2.82 15.37
C THR A 284 -5.87 1.51 15.08
N PRO A 285 -4.63 1.56 14.56
CA PRO A 285 -3.89 0.33 14.21
C PRO A 285 -3.54 -0.58 15.38
N VAL A 286 -3.58 -0.04 16.60
CA VAL A 286 -3.45 -0.80 17.84
C VAL A 286 -4.65 -0.46 18.70
N VAL A 287 -5.41 -1.47 19.09
CA VAL A 287 -6.60 -1.36 19.95
C VAL A 287 -6.34 -2.07 21.26
N THR A 288 -6.72 -1.43 22.36
CA THR A 288 -6.66 -2.02 23.69
C THR A 288 -7.86 -1.53 24.48
N ASP A 289 -8.65 -2.46 24.97
CA ASP A 289 -9.99 -2.22 25.45
C ASP A 289 -10.35 -3.24 26.56
N SER A 290 -11.64 -3.34 26.91
CA SER A 290 -12.14 -4.31 27.88
C SER A 290 -12.13 -5.77 27.40
N GLN A 291 -12.19 -6.02 26.09
CA GLN A 291 -12.18 -7.37 25.51
C GLN A 291 -10.78 -7.96 25.36
N THR A 292 -9.78 -7.10 25.22
CA THR A 292 -8.37 -7.46 24.94
C THR A 292 -7.86 -8.60 25.84
N ALA A 293 -8.07 -8.54 27.15
CA ALA A 293 -7.58 -9.58 28.06
C ALA A 293 -8.21 -10.95 27.81
N GLY A 294 -9.50 -10.99 27.45
CA GLY A 294 -10.21 -12.21 27.10
C GLY A 294 -9.73 -12.77 25.77
N LEU A 295 -9.59 -11.91 24.76
CA LEU A 295 -9.10 -12.28 23.43
C LEU A 295 -7.65 -12.80 23.48
N VAL A 296 -6.76 -12.17 24.27
CA VAL A 296 -5.39 -12.67 24.49
C VAL A 296 -5.41 -14.07 25.11
N ALA A 297 -6.25 -14.31 26.11
CA ALA A 297 -6.36 -15.62 26.73
C ALA A 297 -6.94 -16.67 25.75
N ALA A 298 -7.93 -16.31 24.94
CA ALA A 298 -8.49 -17.17 23.91
C ALA A 298 -7.45 -17.51 22.83
N PHE A 299 -6.71 -16.52 22.33
CA PHE A 299 -5.64 -16.73 21.38
C PHE A 299 -4.52 -17.58 21.96
N GLN A 300 -4.10 -17.36 23.20
CA GLN A 300 -3.09 -18.20 23.86
C GLN A 300 -3.49 -19.69 23.93
N ALA A 301 -4.78 -19.97 24.12
CA ALA A 301 -5.29 -21.35 24.10
C ALA A 301 -5.22 -21.97 22.69
N VAL A 302 -5.50 -21.19 21.64
CA VAL A 302 -5.37 -21.62 20.24
C VAL A 302 -3.88 -21.78 19.85
N ALA A 303 -3.05 -20.80 20.22
CA ALA A 303 -1.65 -20.74 19.86
C ALA A 303 -0.83 -21.91 20.42
N ALA A 304 -1.15 -22.40 21.62
CA ALA A 304 -0.50 -23.57 22.21
C ALA A 304 -0.61 -24.85 21.36
N GLY A 305 -1.55 -24.90 20.40
CA GLY A 305 -1.71 -26.00 19.44
C GLY A 305 -1.11 -25.73 18.05
N ASN A 306 -0.62 -24.53 17.77
CA ASN A 306 -0.13 -24.12 16.45
C ASN A 306 1.36 -23.70 16.52
N PRO A 307 2.29 -24.45 15.88
CA PRO A 307 3.72 -24.21 15.96
C PRO A 307 4.20 -22.81 15.52
N VAL A 308 3.48 -22.13 14.64
CA VAL A 308 3.84 -20.79 14.15
C VAL A 308 3.48 -19.73 15.18
N THR A 309 2.22 -19.75 15.66
CA THR A 309 1.74 -18.76 16.64
C THR A 309 2.30 -18.98 18.05
N ASP A 310 2.68 -20.21 18.41
CA ASP A 310 3.36 -20.50 19.70
C ASP A 310 4.72 -19.79 19.79
N GLN A 311 5.41 -19.64 18.65
CA GLN A 311 6.75 -19.04 18.57
C GLN A 311 6.75 -17.50 18.63
N LEU A 312 5.59 -16.84 18.64
CA LEU A 312 5.52 -15.36 18.75
C LEU A 312 5.95 -14.85 20.14
N GLY A 313 5.97 -15.73 21.14
CA GLY A 313 6.21 -15.35 22.54
C GLY A 313 5.05 -14.52 23.13
N VAL A 314 5.05 -14.34 24.45
CA VAL A 314 3.92 -13.71 25.16
C VAL A 314 3.62 -12.27 24.70
N ASP A 315 4.65 -11.46 24.46
CA ASP A 315 4.47 -10.07 23.99
C ASP A 315 4.00 -10.04 22.53
N GLY A 316 4.49 -10.96 21.70
CA GLY A 316 4.06 -11.10 20.31
C GLY A 316 2.61 -11.55 20.22
N GLN A 317 2.20 -12.51 21.04
CA GLN A 317 0.82 -12.97 21.13
C GLN A 317 -0.13 -11.88 21.61
N ALA A 318 0.30 -11.03 22.54
CA ALA A 318 -0.49 -9.86 22.94
C ALA A 318 -0.65 -8.89 21.76
N ARG A 319 0.45 -8.57 21.05
CA ARG A 319 0.41 -7.69 19.86
C ARG A 319 -0.43 -8.26 18.72
N PHE A 320 -0.45 -9.59 18.59
CA PHE A 320 -1.26 -10.31 17.63
C PHE A 320 -2.75 -10.04 17.81
N VAL A 321 -3.18 -9.89 19.06
CA VAL A 321 -4.57 -9.60 19.42
C VAL A 321 -4.87 -8.11 19.39
N THR A 322 -3.93 -7.26 19.81
CA THR A 322 -4.16 -5.80 19.85
C THR A 322 -3.97 -5.12 18.49
N GLY A 323 -3.43 -5.83 17.50
CA GLY A 323 -3.14 -5.28 16.18
C GLY A 323 -4.38 -5.27 15.30
N ASN A 324 -4.79 -4.09 14.84
CA ASN A 324 -5.96 -3.94 13.99
C ASN A 324 -5.58 -4.08 12.51
N PHE A 325 -5.49 -5.32 12.02
CA PHE A 325 -4.96 -5.62 10.68
C PHE A 325 -5.95 -5.30 9.56
N TRP A 326 -7.24 -5.26 9.84
CA TRP A 326 -8.30 -5.03 8.86
C TRP A 326 -9.03 -3.68 9.04
N MET A 327 -8.69 -2.94 10.09
CA MET A 327 -9.36 -1.70 10.51
C MET A 327 -10.82 -1.94 10.95
N GLU A 328 -11.04 -3.02 11.73
CA GLU A 328 -12.37 -3.48 12.13
C GLU A 328 -12.53 -3.83 13.63
N ASP A 329 -11.47 -3.81 14.43
CA ASP A 329 -11.57 -4.14 15.87
C ASP A 329 -12.64 -3.32 16.60
N ALA A 330 -12.72 -2.01 16.35
CA ALA A 330 -13.72 -1.17 17.01
C ALA A 330 -15.16 -1.53 16.58
N GLN A 331 -15.33 -1.92 15.31
CA GLN A 331 -16.58 -2.50 14.82
C GLN A 331 -16.91 -3.82 15.52
N ALA A 332 -15.96 -4.76 15.56
CA ALA A 332 -16.17 -6.08 16.13
C ALA A 332 -16.59 -5.98 17.59
N ASP A 333 -15.97 -5.09 18.37
CA ASP A 333 -16.33 -4.82 19.77
C ASP A 333 -17.72 -4.18 19.93
N ALA A 334 -18.05 -3.20 19.07
CA ALA A 334 -19.36 -2.58 19.05
C ALA A 334 -20.47 -3.61 18.72
N LEU A 335 -20.21 -4.51 17.77
CA LEU A 335 -21.12 -5.60 17.42
C LEU A 335 -21.24 -6.64 18.55
N ALA A 336 -20.15 -6.97 19.23
CA ALA A 336 -20.16 -7.89 20.37
C ALA A 336 -21.06 -7.40 21.52
N THR A 337 -21.19 -6.09 21.68
CA THR A 337 -22.07 -5.46 22.67
C THR A 337 -23.46 -5.11 22.13
N GLY A 338 -23.67 -5.23 20.81
CA GLY A 338 -24.90 -4.82 20.12
C GLY A 338 -25.11 -3.30 20.08
N ASP A 339 -24.07 -2.49 20.31
CA ASP A 339 -24.15 -1.02 20.32
C ASP A 339 -23.52 -0.41 19.05
N ALA A 340 -24.36 -0.10 18.06
CA ALA A 340 -23.94 0.61 16.85
C ALA A 340 -23.95 2.14 17.00
N SER A 341 -24.21 2.66 18.20
CA SER A 341 -24.30 4.11 18.45
C SER A 341 -23.03 4.91 18.13
N PRO A 342 -21.79 4.37 18.30
CA PRO A 342 -20.55 5.11 18.04
C PRO A 342 -20.35 5.50 16.57
N PHE A 343 -20.89 4.73 15.63
CA PHE A 343 -20.66 4.93 14.20
C PHE A 343 -21.86 5.62 13.57
N SER A 344 -21.68 6.88 13.19
CA SER A 344 -22.75 7.66 12.58
C SER A 344 -22.24 8.84 11.77
N HIS A 345 -23.02 9.24 10.78
CA HIS A 345 -22.78 10.42 9.97
C HIS A 345 -23.92 11.43 10.13
N VAL A 346 -23.58 12.73 10.23
CA VAL A 346 -24.59 13.79 10.30
C VAL A 346 -24.91 14.34 8.90
N VAL A 347 -26.04 13.95 8.34
CA VAL A 347 -26.53 14.47 7.06
C VAL A 347 -27.21 15.82 7.28
N ARG A 348 -26.55 16.90 6.86
CA ARG A 348 -27.13 18.25 6.83
C ARG A 348 -27.80 18.50 5.49
N TRP A 349 -29.13 18.31 5.40
CA TRP A 349 -29.88 18.43 4.15
C TRP A 349 -29.72 19.78 3.43
N ARG A 350 -29.44 20.86 4.19
CA ARG A 350 -29.14 22.18 3.62
C ARG A 350 -27.84 22.19 2.79
N ASP A 351 -26.83 21.42 3.19
CA ASP A 351 -25.52 21.38 2.54
C ASP A 351 -25.62 20.63 1.20
N LEU A 352 -26.40 19.53 1.18
CA LEU A 352 -26.72 18.80 -0.05
C LEU A 352 -27.52 19.68 -1.02
N ARG A 353 -28.58 20.35 -0.55
CA ARG A 353 -29.36 21.29 -1.40
C ARG A 353 -28.53 22.43 -1.98
N ARG A 354 -27.56 22.95 -1.21
CA ARG A 354 -26.62 23.99 -1.65
C ARG A 354 -25.49 23.44 -2.52
N LYS A 355 -25.46 22.12 -2.77
CA LYS A 355 -24.43 21.42 -3.55
C LYS A 355 -23.03 21.74 -3.04
N LYS A 356 -22.87 21.81 -1.71
CA LYS A 356 -21.58 22.07 -1.05
C LYS A 356 -20.54 21.05 -1.56
N ARG A 357 -19.30 21.51 -1.71
CA ARG A 357 -18.16 20.68 -2.12
C ARG A 357 -17.09 20.75 -1.03
N THR A 358 -16.54 19.60 -0.65
CA THR A 358 -15.36 19.52 0.22
C THR A 358 -14.17 18.99 -0.56
N ARG A 359 -12.96 19.35 -0.10
CA ARG A 359 -11.72 18.76 -0.60
C ARG A 359 -11.64 17.31 -0.15
N GLU A 360 -10.73 16.57 -0.79
CA GLU A 360 -10.32 15.26 -0.29
C GLU A 360 -9.80 15.41 1.14
N PRO A 361 -10.28 14.60 2.11
CA PRO A 361 -9.72 14.55 3.45
C PRO A 361 -8.21 14.32 3.41
N LEU A 362 -7.49 14.92 4.35
CA LEU A 362 -6.07 14.63 4.59
C LEU A 362 -6.01 14.08 6.01
N VAL A 363 -5.81 12.77 6.12
CA VAL A 363 -5.64 12.08 7.39
C VAL A 363 -4.14 12.01 7.64
N HIS A 364 -3.73 12.44 8.83
CA HIS A 364 -2.35 12.32 9.32
C HIS A 364 -2.23 11.07 10.19
N GLY A 365 -1.04 10.51 10.26
CA GLY A 365 -0.80 9.22 10.89
C GLY A 365 -1.19 8.04 9.97
N PRO A 366 -1.30 6.84 10.55
CA PRO A 366 -1.65 5.63 9.83
C PRO A 366 -3.13 5.61 9.42
N SER A 367 -3.42 5.17 8.20
CA SER A 367 -4.77 4.99 7.65
C SER A 367 -4.74 4.09 6.43
N ASN A 368 -5.92 3.68 5.95
CA ASN A 368 -6.04 2.95 4.68
C ASN A 368 -6.60 3.83 3.57
N ARG A 369 -6.10 3.58 2.37
CA ARG A 369 -6.60 4.12 1.12
C ARG A 369 -6.83 2.97 0.15
N TRP A 370 -7.50 3.25 -0.97
CA TRP A 370 -7.81 2.25 -1.97
C TRP A 370 -7.54 2.75 -3.38
N TYR A 371 -7.32 1.82 -4.29
CA TYR A 371 -7.18 2.07 -5.72
C TYR A 371 -8.00 1.04 -6.53
N LEU A 372 -8.30 1.37 -7.78
CA LEU A 372 -8.84 0.41 -8.74
C LEU A 372 -7.71 -0.27 -9.49
N SER A 373 -7.61 -1.57 -9.28
CA SER A 373 -6.77 -2.47 -10.06
C SER A 373 -7.17 -2.48 -11.54
N ARG A 374 -6.15 -2.59 -12.40
CA ARG A 374 -6.29 -2.87 -13.84
C ARG A 374 -6.31 -4.36 -14.18
N LEU A 375 -6.03 -5.21 -13.20
CA LEU A 375 -6.13 -6.66 -13.32
C LEU A 375 -7.58 -7.08 -13.11
N ASP A 376 -8.04 -7.97 -13.99
CA ASP A 376 -9.35 -8.61 -13.95
C ASP A 376 -9.15 -10.03 -13.46
N LEU A 377 -9.33 -10.24 -12.15
CA LEU A 377 -9.11 -11.52 -11.47
C LEU A 377 -10.40 -12.15 -10.96
N GLY A 378 -11.54 -11.51 -11.21
CA GLY A 378 -12.83 -11.88 -10.60
C GLY A 378 -13.20 -10.99 -9.41
N GLU A 379 -14.01 -11.55 -8.51
CA GLU A 379 -14.52 -10.86 -7.32
C GLU A 379 -14.43 -11.78 -6.10
N GLY A 380 -14.52 -11.20 -4.91
CA GLY A 380 -14.53 -11.95 -3.66
C GLY A 380 -13.15 -12.24 -3.10
N VAL A 381 -13.17 -13.11 -2.11
CA VAL A 381 -12.02 -13.60 -1.34
C VAL A 381 -12.00 -15.11 -1.47
N VAL A 382 -10.87 -15.66 -1.90
CA VAL A 382 -10.67 -17.11 -2.10
C VAL A 382 -9.60 -17.63 -1.16
N ALA A 383 -9.78 -18.85 -0.67
CA ALA A 383 -8.86 -19.50 0.25
C ALA A 383 -7.45 -19.64 -0.37
N ASP A 384 -6.46 -19.73 0.50
CA ASP A 384 -5.09 -20.13 0.16
C ASP A 384 -5.03 -21.67 0.15
N GLU A 385 -4.68 -22.27 -1.00
CA GLU A 385 -4.57 -23.72 -1.15
C GLU A 385 -3.16 -24.26 -0.82
N GLY A 386 -2.19 -23.35 -0.62
CA GLY A 386 -0.77 -23.63 -0.43
C GLY A 386 -0.32 -23.93 1.00
N GLN A 387 -1.24 -23.95 1.96
CA GLN A 387 -0.95 -24.20 3.38
C GLN A 387 0.05 -23.15 3.94
N GLY A 388 0.79 -23.48 5.01
CA GLY A 388 1.69 -22.54 5.71
C GLY A 388 2.82 -21.88 4.89
N SER A 389 3.06 -22.27 3.64
CA SER A 389 4.03 -21.64 2.74
C SER A 389 3.40 -20.69 1.70
N GLY A 390 2.08 -20.75 1.53
CA GLY A 390 1.37 -20.09 0.44
C GLY A 390 1.43 -20.85 -0.89
N ASP A 391 0.54 -20.51 -1.82
CA ASP A 391 0.53 -20.97 -3.22
C ASP A 391 0.97 -19.87 -4.22
N GLY A 392 1.15 -18.64 -3.74
CA GLY A 392 1.55 -17.46 -4.51
C GLY A 392 0.44 -16.89 -5.38
N ALA A 393 -0.81 -17.37 -5.23
CA ALA A 393 -1.95 -16.92 -6.00
C ALA A 393 -2.67 -15.74 -5.30
N PRO A 394 -3.27 -14.82 -6.05
CA PRO A 394 -4.10 -13.76 -5.47
C PRO A 394 -5.30 -14.33 -4.71
N ASN A 395 -5.46 -14.00 -3.43
CA ASN A 395 -6.62 -14.38 -2.63
C ASN A 395 -7.74 -13.33 -2.67
N TYR A 396 -7.38 -12.05 -2.80
CA TYR A 396 -8.32 -10.92 -2.79
C TYR A 396 -8.59 -10.46 -4.22
N LEU A 397 -9.66 -10.94 -4.85
CA LEU A 397 -9.82 -10.85 -6.31
C LEU A 397 -10.44 -9.54 -6.80
N SER A 398 -11.31 -8.93 -5.98
CA SER A 398 -12.06 -7.74 -6.36
C SER A 398 -11.16 -6.60 -6.85
N PRO A 399 -11.56 -5.80 -7.86
CA PRO A 399 -10.72 -4.76 -8.42
C PRO A 399 -10.48 -3.57 -7.48
N VAL A 400 -11.28 -3.40 -6.42
CA VAL A 400 -10.99 -2.41 -5.37
C VAL A 400 -9.99 -3.06 -4.41
N GLN A 401 -8.80 -2.46 -4.31
CA GLN A 401 -7.71 -3.01 -3.50
C GLN A 401 -7.26 -1.98 -2.45
N PRO A 402 -7.08 -2.39 -1.18
CA PRO A 402 -6.58 -1.51 -0.14
C PRO A 402 -5.05 -1.38 -0.19
N TYR A 403 -4.56 -0.30 0.42
CA TYR A 403 -3.16 -0.12 0.77
C TYR A 403 -3.04 0.74 2.02
N ALA A 404 -2.04 0.43 2.85
CA ALA A 404 -1.73 1.22 4.04
C ALA A 404 -1.00 2.50 3.64
N VAL A 405 -1.28 3.59 4.34
CA VAL A 405 -0.52 4.84 4.25
C VAL A 405 -0.31 5.44 5.62
N HIS A 406 0.90 5.92 5.89
CA HIS A 406 1.19 6.81 7.01
C HIS A 406 1.56 8.18 6.47
N VAL A 407 0.78 9.21 6.81
CA VAL A 407 1.03 10.59 6.39
C VAL A 407 1.62 11.35 7.57
N PRO A 408 2.89 11.81 7.50
CA PRO A 408 3.52 12.46 8.64
C PRO A 408 2.75 13.72 9.03
N THR A 409 2.72 14.03 10.32
CA THR A 409 2.01 15.20 10.87
C THR A 409 2.51 16.54 10.30
N SER A 410 3.73 16.56 9.78
CA SER A 410 4.35 17.70 9.10
C SER A 410 3.89 17.91 7.65
N TYR A 411 3.38 16.87 6.96
CA TYR A 411 3.05 16.95 5.53
C TYR A 411 1.97 18.01 5.23
N ARG A 412 2.15 18.79 4.17
CA ARG A 412 1.14 19.71 3.65
C ARG A 412 1.05 19.56 2.14
N ARG A 413 -0.17 19.64 1.60
CA ARG A 413 -0.38 19.62 0.14
C ARG A 413 0.37 20.78 -0.51
N GLY A 414 1.12 20.49 -1.58
CA GLY A 414 2.03 21.40 -2.26
C GLY A 414 3.50 21.16 -1.91
N ASP A 415 3.80 20.47 -0.81
CA ASP A 415 5.17 20.18 -0.37
C ASP A 415 5.53 18.73 -0.75
N ALA A 416 6.52 18.57 -1.63
CA ALA A 416 6.95 17.26 -2.09
C ALA A 416 7.60 16.46 -0.95
N ALA A 417 6.98 15.35 -0.55
CA ALA A 417 7.45 14.49 0.54
C ALA A 417 8.31 13.32 0.04
N PRO A 418 9.33 12.89 0.80
CA PRO A 418 9.95 11.58 0.66
C PRO A 418 8.91 10.45 0.73
N LEU A 419 9.26 9.30 0.16
CA LEU A 419 8.44 8.08 0.21
C LEU A 419 9.24 6.94 0.82
N THR A 420 8.68 6.24 1.80
CA THR A 420 9.28 5.03 2.37
C THR A 420 8.29 3.87 2.20
N TRP A 421 8.64 2.87 1.42
CA TRP A 421 7.82 1.66 1.30
C TRP A 421 8.02 0.76 2.51
N THR A 422 6.92 0.27 3.08
CA THR A 422 6.87 -0.68 4.21
C THR A 422 6.17 -1.95 3.73
N LEU A 423 6.97 -2.89 3.23
CA LEU A 423 6.52 -4.09 2.51
C LEU A 423 6.30 -5.25 3.50
N HIS A 424 5.07 -5.78 3.54
CA HIS A 424 4.67 -6.79 4.52
C HIS A 424 5.30 -8.17 4.30
N SER A 425 5.25 -8.96 5.36
CA SER A 425 5.75 -10.34 5.49
C SER A 425 4.70 -11.34 5.02
N LEU A 426 5.17 -12.58 4.79
CA LEU A 426 4.29 -13.71 4.49
C LEU A 426 3.28 -13.91 5.63
N GLY A 427 2.04 -14.22 5.28
CA GLY A 427 0.96 -14.47 6.25
C GLY A 427 0.39 -13.22 6.91
N VAL A 428 0.94 -12.03 6.67
CA VAL A 428 0.42 -10.74 7.18
C VAL A 428 -0.22 -9.95 6.02
N ASN A 429 -0.62 -8.71 6.25
CA ASN A 429 -1.20 -7.83 5.21
C ASN A 429 -0.57 -6.43 5.22
N HIS A 430 -1.12 -5.51 4.42
CA HIS A 430 -0.61 -4.13 4.26
C HIS A 430 -0.50 -3.34 5.56
N ASN A 431 -1.26 -3.70 6.59
CA ASN A 431 -1.29 -3.01 7.88
C ASN A 431 -0.24 -3.50 8.90
N GLN A 432 0.55 -4.53 8.55
CA GLN A 432 1.57 -5.14 9.44
C GLN A 432 2.28 -4.13 10.34
N TYR A 433 2.94 -3.15 9.74
CA TYR A 433 3.86 -2.27 10.48
C TYR A 433 3.16 -1.29 11.41
N ALA A 434 1.94 -0.85 11.06
CA ALA A 434 1.19 0.03 11.94
C ALA A 434 0.68 -0.74 13.17
N ALA A 435 0.36 -2.03 13.00
CA ALA A 435 -0.10 -2.92 14.06
C ALA A 435 1.04 -3.44 14.95
N TYR A 436 2.14 -3.94 14.37
CA TYR A 436 3.24 -4.53 15.14
C TYR A 436 4.35 -3.55 15.52
N ASP A 437 4.65 -2.57 14.67
CA ASP A 437 5.89 -1.79 14.73
C ASP A 437 5.69 -0.26 14.81
N PRO A 438 4.92 0.26 15.79
CA PRO A 438 4.64 1.69 15.87
C PRO A 438 5.89 2.55 16.08
N GLN A 439 6.94 2.07 16.76
CA GLN A 439 8.21 2.83 16.88
C GLN A 439 8.99 2.82 15.56
N LEU A 440 8.96 1.72 14.80
CA LEU A 440 9.52 1.71 13.45
C LEU A 440 8.79 2.73 12.56
N MET A 441 7.46 2.75 12.60
CA MET A 441 6.64 3.71 11.85
C MET A 441 6.93 5.15 12.25
N GLN A 442 7.08 5.43 13.55
CA GLN A 442 7.53 6.74 14.03
C GLN A 442 8.85 7.16 13.38
N ARG A 443 9.84 6.26 13.35
CA ARG A 443 11.19 6.58 12.82
C ARG A 443 11.24 6.66 11.30
N LEU A 444 10.47 5.82 10.60
CA LEU A 444 10.48 5.77 9.14
C LEU A 444 9.64 6.88 8.53
N CYS A 445 8.56 7.28 9.18
CA CYS A 445 7.53 8.14 8.62
C CYS A 445 7.55 9.53 9.28
N GLU A 446 7.26 9.62 10.58
CA GLU A 446 7.19 10.91 11.29
C GLU A 446 8.56 11.59 11.40
N ASP A 447 9.58 10.91 11.95
CA ASP A 447 10.90 11.51 12.19
C ASP A 447 11.66 11.89 10.90
N ARG A 448 11.24 11.31 9.77
CA ARG A 448 11.83 11.54 8.44
C ARG A 448 10.96 12.41 7.55
N ASP A 449 9.83 12.93 8.04
CA ASP A 449 8.84 13.65 7.23
C ASP A 449 8.46 12.88 5.95
N SER A 450 8.49 11.55 6.00
CA SER A 450 8.26 10.67 4.85
C SER A 450 6.84 10.13 4.88
N ILE A 451 6.16 10.19 3.74
CA ILE A 451 4.98 9.34 3.56
C ILE A 451 5.45 7.89 3.55
N CYS A 452 4.80 7.02 4.32
CA CYS A 452 5.02 5.59 4.24
C CYS A 452 3.83 4.88 3.61
N ALA A 453 4.08 3.77 2.91
CA ALA A 453 3.02 2.99 2.29
C ALA A 453 3.36 1.49 2.18
N GLY A 454 2.34 0.65 2.32
CA GLY A 454 2.41 -0.80 2.14
C GLY A 454 1.24 -1.28 1.27
N THR A 455 1.49 -2.24 0.38
CA THR A 455 0.46 -2.84 -0.49
C THR A 455 -0.06 -4.12 0.10
N LEU A 456 -1.33 -4.49 -0.15
CA LEU A 456 -1.81 -5.84 0.18
C LEU A 456 -1.13 -6.91 -0.69
N GLY A 457 -0.68 -6.55 -1.90
CA GLY A 457 -0.09 -7.50 -2.85
C GLY A 457 -1.04 -8.61 -3.31
N ARG A 458 -2.34 -8.43 -3.04
CA ARG A 458 -3.46 -9.38 -3.11
C ARG A 458 -3.37 -10.64 -2.23
N GLY A 459 -2.66 -10.48 -1.12
CA GLY A 459 -2.78 -11.28 0.10
C GLY A 459 -1.97 -12.57 0.08
N PRO A 460 -1.63 -13.09 1.26
CA PRO A 460 -0.48 -12.59 2.01
C PRO A 460 0.87 -13.13 1.48
N ASP A 461 0.89 -13.83 0.35
CA ASP A 461 1.94 -14.77 -0.05
C ASP A 461 2.35 -14.64 -1.52
N GLY A 462 2.00 -13.56 -2.23
CA GLY A 462 2.42 -13.38 -3.63
C GLY A 462 3.93 -13.12 -3.86
N TRP A 463 4.75 -12.99 -2.80
CA TRP A 463 6.19 -12.70 -2.82
C TRP A 463 6.63 -11.56 -3.77
N TYR A 464 5.73 -10.60 -4.03
CA TYR A 464 5.98 -9.47 -4.94
C TYR A 464 6.36 -9.92 -6.37
N PHE A 465 5.83 -11.07 -6.80
CA PHE A 465 5.86 -11.51 -8.19
C PHE A 465 4.55 -11.18 -8.88
N ASP A 466 4.58 -11.11 -10.22
CA ASP A 466 3.39 -11.09 -11.06
C ASP A 466 2.33 -10.08 -10.62
N GLU A 467 1.13 -10.53 -10.23
CA GLU A 467 0.04 -9.67 -9.76
C GLU A 467 0.43 -8.84 -8.52
N ALA A 468 1.18 -9.42 -7.58
CA ALA A 468 1.67 -8.71 -6.39
C ALA A 468 2.68 -7.60 -6.77
N GLU A 469 3.53 -7.82 -7.77
CA GLU A 469 4.40 -6.76 -8.30
C GLU A 469 3.59 -5.66 -9.00
N VAL A 470 2.56 -6.04 -9.77
CA VAL A 470 1.67 -5.07 -10.42
C VAL A 470 1.03 -4.16 -9.38
N ASP A 471 0.58 -4.71 -8.26
CA ASP A 471 -0.07 -3.96 -7.20
C ASP A 471 0.86 -2.96 -6.52
N TYR A 472 2.12 -3.34 -6.26
CA TYR A 472 3.16 -2.41 -5.82
C TYR A 472 3.24 -1.16 -6.72
N TRP A 473 3.29 -1.38 -8.04
CA TRP A 473 3.37 -0.30 -9.02
C TRP A 473 2.08 0.53 -9.12
N GLN A 474 0.91 -0.11 -9.00
CA GLN A 474 -0.38 0.58 -9.00
C GLN A 474 -0.59 1.42 -7.74
N VAL A 475 -0.09 0.98 -6.59
CA VAL A 475 -0.11 1.78 -5.36
C VAL A 475 0.82 2.99 -5.49
N TRP A 476 2.00 2.86 -6.11
CA TRP A 476 2.83 4.04 -6.38
C TRP A 476 2.08 5.07 -7.23
N ARG A 477 1.34 4.61 -8.25
CA ARG A 477 0.47 5.48 -9.05
C ARG A 477 -0.59 6.18 -8.19
N ALA A 478 -1.29 5.44 -7.34
CA ALA A 478 -2.32 5.99 -6.46
C ALA A 478 -1.75 7.00 -5.45
N LEU A 479 -0.55 6.76 -4.92
CA LEU A 479 0.17 7.69 -4.06
C LEU A 479 0.54 8.97 -4.80
N ALA A 480 1.11 8.87 -6.01
CA ALA A 480 1.48 10.02 -6.84
C ALA A 480 0.26 10.86 -7.28
N ASP A 481 -0.92 10.24 -7.40
CA ASP A 481 -2.16 10.97 -7.67
C ASP A 481 -2.79 11.60 -6.41
N GLY A 482 -2.48 11.06 -5.23
CA GLY A 482 -3.02 11.51 -3.94
C GLY A 482 -2.16 12.53 -3.19
N PHE A 483 -0.84 12.50 -3.42
CA PHE A 483 0.17 13.23 -2.65
C PHE A 483 1.25 13.82 -3.56
N ASP A 484 1.86 14.91 -3.11
CA ASP A 484 3.04 15.50 -3.74
C ASP A 484 4.27 14.72 -3.24
N LEU A 485 4.90 13.91 -4.10
CA LEU A 485 6.06 13.08 -3.73
C LEU A 485 7.36 13.59 -4.39
N ASP A 486 8.49 13.48 -3.69
CA ASP A 486 9.84 13.61 -4.26
C ASP A 486 10.38 12.21 -4.62
N PRO A 487 10.26 11.77 -5.89
CA PRO A 487 10.71 10.44 -6.32
C PRO A 487 12.25 10.28 -6.31
N ARG A 488 13.00 11.30 -5.89
CA ARG A 488 14.45 11.20 -5.66
C ARG A 488 14.77 10.78 -4.23
N ARG A 489 13.79 10.71 -3.34
CA ARG A 489 13.96 10.38 -1.92
C ARG A 489 13.06 9.20 -1.54
N THR A 490 13.11 8.14 -2.35
CA THR A 490 12.34 6.92 -2.11
C THR A 490 13.22 5.86 -1.45
N VAL A 491 12.77 5.32 -0.31
CA VAL A 491 13.41 4.20 0.39
C VAL A 491 12.51 2.97 0.35
N LEU A 492 13.11 1.79 0.24
CA LEU A 492 12.44 0.51 0.44
C LEU A 492 12.74 -0.03 1.83
N THR A 493 11.74 -0.57 2.52
CA THR A 493 11.94 -1.43 3.69
C THR A 493 10.94 -2.58 3.70
N GLY A 494 11.34 -3.70 4.28
CA GLY A 494 10.45 -4.84 4.48
C GLY A 494 11.07 -5.90 5.40
N TYR A 495 10.20 -6.76 5.92
CA TYR A 495 10.55 -7.87 6.82
C TYR A 495 10.26 -9.21 6.14
N SER A 496 11.13 -10.21 6.28
CA SER A 496 10.93 -11.55 5.70
C SER A 496 10.63 -11.50 4.20
N MET A 497 9.44 -11.93 3.74
CA MET A 497 8.97 -11.76 2.36
C MET A 497 9.08 -10.30 1.84
N GLY A 498 8.76 -9.32 2.68
CA GLY A 498 8.95 -7.90 2.36
C GLY A 498 10.42 -7.50 2.29
N GLY A 499 11.30 -8.18 3.05
CA GLY A 499 12.75 -8.02 2.96
C GLY A 499 13.30 -8.58 1.64
N TRP A 500 12.78 -9.72 1.18
CA TRP A 500 13.02 -10.23 -0.18
C TRP A 500 12.59 -9.20 -1.22
N ALA A 501 11.42 -8.58 -1.07
CA ALA A 501 10.95 -7.53 -1.97
C ALA A 501 11.92 -6.35 -2.07
N GLY A 502 12.61 -6.01 -0.98
CA GLY A 502 13.71 -5.05 -0.98
C GLY A 502 14.83 -5.42 -1.94
N TYR A 503 15.27 -6.69 -1.94
CA TYR A 503 16.24 -7.17 -2.93
C TYR A 503 15.64 -7.24 -4.35
N HIS A 504 14.47 -7.85 -4.50
CA HIS A 504 13.81 -8.06 -5.80
C HIS A 504 13.56 -6.74 -6.53
N LEU A 505 12.82 -5.82 -5.91
CA LEU A 505 12.48 -4.52 -6.49
C LEU A 505 13.69 -3.60 -6.56
N GLY A 506 14.48 -3.54 -5.48
CA GLY A 506 15.64 -2.67 -5.38
C GLY A 506 16.72 -3.00 -6.41
N LEU A 507 17.05 -4.29 -6.59
CA LEU A 507 18.05 -4.71 -7.57
C LEU A 507 17.50 -4.73 -8.99
N ALA A 508 16.19 -4.95 -9.21
CA ALA A 508 15.59 -4.84 -10.54
C ALA A 508 15.48 -3.38 -11.03
N HIS A 509 15.37 -2.42 -10.10
CA HIS A 509 15.15 -1.00 -10.39
C HIS A 509 16.06 -0.08 -9.55
N PRO A 510 17.39 -0.25 -9.60
CA PRO A 510 18.33 0.41 -8.68
C PRO A 510 18.39 1.93 -8.85
N ASP A 511 17.89 2.43 -9.98
CA ASP A 511 17.82 3.86 -10.31
C ASP A 511 16.53 4.54 -9.83
N LEU A 512 15.65 3.84 -9.11
CA LEU A 512 14.41 4.40 -8.54
C LEU A 512 14.50 4.64 -7.03
N TYR A 513 15.44 4.01 -6.34
CA TYR A 513 15.54 4.02 -4.88
C TYR A 513 16.83 4.66 -4.39
N ALA A 514 16.73 5.37 -3.27
CA ALA A 514 17.84 6.06 -2.64
C ALA A 514 18.62 5.14 -1.70
N GLU A 515 17.92 4.21 -1.05
CA GLU A 515 18.46 3.23 -0.11
C GLU A 515 17.43 2.12 0.13
N THR A 516 17.90 0.92 0.47
CA THR A 516 17.05 -0.23 0.80
C THR A 516 17.37 -0.76 2.18
N VAL A 517 16.34 -1.02 2.99
CA VAL A 517 16.41 -1.67 4.30
C VAL A 517 15.81 -3.06 4.17
N VAL A 518 16.55 -4.07 4.61
CA VAL A 518 16.14 -5.48 4.59
C VAL A 518 16.20 -6.01 6.02
N LEU A 519 15.06 -6.38 6.57
CA LEU A 519 14.94 -6.97 7.91
C LEU A 519 14.59 -8.45 7.73
N ALA A 520 15.41 -9.36 8.25
CA ALA A 520 15.17 -10.80 8.16
C ALA A 520 14.82 -11.31 6.73
N GLY A 521 15.30 -10.64 5.68
CA GLY A 521 14.85 -10.89 4.30
C GLY A 521 15.70 -11.95 3.62
N PRO A 522 15.09 -13.03 3.07
CA PRO A 522 15.85 -14.05 2.39
C PRO A 522 16.38 -13.51 1.05
N PRO A 523 17.56 -13.95 0.61
CA PRO A 523 18.12 -13.60 -0.70
C PRO A 523 17.55 -14.48 -1.84
N GLN A 524 16.53 -15.29 -1.58
CA GLN A 524 15.80 -16.08 -2.57
C GLN A 524 14.35 -16.23 -2.12
N CYS A 525 13.42 -16.42 -3.06
CA CYS A 525 12.04 -16.76 -2.73
C CYS A 525 11.95 -18.14 -2.04
N GLY A 526 11.50 -18.16 -0.79
CA GLY A 526 11.51 -19.34 0.08
C GLY A 526 12.72 -19.45 1.02
N VAL A 527 12.92 -20.65 1.60
CA VAL A 527 13.93 -20.95 2.62
C VAL A 527 15.17 -21.60 2.00
N SER A 528 16.34 -21.00 2.24
CA SER A 528 17.64 -21.48 1.75
C SER A 528 18.65 -21.58 2.88
N VAL A 529 19.34 -22.71 3.02
CA VAL A 529 20.30 -22.95 4.15
C VAL A 529 21.75 -22.67 3.79
N ASP A 530 22.15 -22.91 2.54
CA ASP A 530 23.53 -22.72 2.07
C ASP A 530 23.62 -21.80 0.85
N ALA A 531 22.69 -20.85 0.78
CA ALA A 531 22.51 -19.84 -0.28
C ALA A 531 22.13 -20.40 -1.66
N ASP A 532 22.85 -21.40 -2.17
CA ASP A 532 22.61 -21.94 -3.51
C ASP A 532 21.60 -23.11 -3.51
N GLN A 533 21.30 -23.65 -2.32
CA GLN A 533 20.32 -24.73 -2.13
C GLN A 533 19.03 -24.19 -1.53
N LEU A 534 18.02 -24.03 -2.38
CA LEU A 534 16.64 -23.82 -1.96
C LEU A 534 16.12 -25.10 -1.33
N VAL A 535 15.81 -25.06 -0.02
CA VAL A 535 15.33 -26.21 0.74
C VAL A 535 13.81 -26.28 0.73
N SER A 536 13.15 -25.13 0.79
CA SER A 536 11.71 -25.01 0.69
C SER A 536 11.35 -23.78 -0.14
N PRO A 537 10.94 -23.92 -1.42
CA PRO A 537 10.36 -22.79 -2.12
C PRO A 537 9.10 -22.32 -1.40
N ALA A 538 8.77 -21.03 -1.53
CA ALA A 538 7.47 -20.55 -1.09
C ALA A 538 6.36 -21.11 -1.99
N PHE A 539 6.55 -21.04 -3.31
CA PHE A 539 5.66 -21.64 -4.31
C PHE A 539 6.42 -22.02 -5.58
N GLY A 540 5.71 -22.60 -6.56
CA GLY A 540 6.27 -23.04 -7.84
C GLY A 540 6.67 -21.90 -8.80
N GLY A 541 6.87 -22.22 -10.07
CA GLY A 541 7.08 -21.21 -11.13
C GLY A 541 8.28 -20.29 -10.88
N ARG A 542 8.09 -18.98 -11.06
CA ARG A 542 9.17 -17.97 -11.02
C ARG A 542 9.95 -17.95 -9.71
N CYS A 543 9.29 -18.24 -8.58
CA CYS A 543 9.94 -18.37 -7.27
C CYS A 543 11.08 -19.41 -7.29
N THR A 544 10.90 -20.52 -8.01
CA THR A 544 11.91 -21.59 -8.14
C THR A 544 12.85 -21.40 -9.32
N THR A 545 12.38 -20.82 -10.42
CA THR A 545 13.13 -20.83 -11.68
C THR A 545 13.99 -19.59 -11.91
N ASP A 546 13.68 -18.46 -11.26
CA ASP A 546 14.34 -17.18 -11.52
C ASP A 546 15.38 -16.78 -10.46
N GLY A 547 15.95 -17.76 -9.76
CA GLY A 547 17.21 -17.60 -9.02
C GLY A 547 17.19 -16.63 -7.83
N THR A 548 18.37 -16.11 -7.48
CA THR A 548 18.65 -15.46 -6.18
C THR A 548 19.02 -13.97 -6.30
N ALA A 549 18.97 -13.21 -5.22
CA ALA A 549 19.53 -11.86 -5.16
C ALA A 549 21.06 -11.85 -5.37
N TYR A 550 21.73 -12.99 -5.15
CA TYR A 550 23.19 -13.11 -5.27
C TYR A 550 23.74 -12.80 -6.66
N ASP A 551 22.97 -13.11 -7.70
CA ASP A 551 23.40 -12.89 -9.09
C ASP A 551 23.26 -11.41 -9.50
N LEU A 552 22.51 -10.63 -8.74
CA LEU A 552 22.17 -9.24 -9.05
C LEU A 552 22.89 -8.23 -8.15
N VAL A 553 23.78 -8.68 -7.26
CA VAL A 553 24.51 -7.82 -6.31
C VAL A 553 25.22 -6.63 -6.96
N GLY A 554 25.74 -6.80 -8.19
CA GLY A 554 26.38 -5.70 -8.94
C GLY A 554 25.47 -4.46 -9.13
N ASN A 555 24.16 -4.67 -9.19
CA ASN A 555 23.18 -3.59 -9.37
C ASN A 555 23.14 -2.63 -8.18
N ALA A 556 23.60 -3.05 -7.00
CA ALA A 556 23.64 -2.24 -5.78
C ALA A 556 24.80 -1.23 -5.73
N THR A 557 25.62 -1.11 -6.79
CA THR A 557 26.74 -0.15 -6.86
C THR A 557 26.33 1.26 -6.41
N TRP A 558 25.19 1.75 -6.92
CA TRP A 558 24.69 3.08 -6.55
C TRP A 558 23.52 3.08 -5.57
N LEU A 559 23.06 1.90 -5.14
CA LEU A 559 21.95 1.71 -4.19
C LEU A 559 22.49 1.08 -2.90
N PRO A 560 22.70 1.86 -1.82
CA PRO A 560 23.13 1.33 -0.53
C PRO A 560 22.07 0.43 0.11
N PHE A 561 22.53 -0.52 0.93
CA PHE A 561 21.67 -1.43 1.69
C PHE A 561 21.92 -1.36 3.20
N ARG A 562 20.86 -1.50 3.99
CA ARG A 562 20.91 -1.76 5.43
C ARG A 562 20.25 -3.09 5.70
N ILE A 563 20.98 -4.01 6.33
CA ILE A 563 20.55 -5.39 6.51
C ILE A 563 20.56 -5.69 8.01
N GLY A 564 19.44 -6.18 8.54
CA GLY A 564 19.31 -6.64 9.91
C GLY A 564 18.90 -8.11 9.94
N GLN A 565 19.65 -8.95 10.66
CA GLN A 565 19.42 -10.40 10.67
C GLN A 565 19.64 -11.02 12.04
N GLY A 566 18.69 -11.85 12.48
CA GLY A 566 18.83 -12.73 13.64
C GLY A 566 19.72 -13.94 13.32
N ILE A 567 20.62 -14.30 14.25
CA ILE A 567 21.48 -15.49 14.09
C ILE A 567 20.68 -16.78 14.32
N LEU A 568 19.65 -16.74 15.17
CA LEU A 568 18.81 -17.88 15.51
C LEU A 568 17.58 -18.00 14.60
N ASP A 569 17.56 -17.24 13.50
CA ASP A 569 16.49 -17.21 12.54
C ASP A 569 16.34 -18.57 11.82
N GLN A 570 15.22 -19.22 12.09
CA GLN A 570 14.86 -20.55 11.64
C GLN A 570 14.14 -20.58 10.29
N LEU A 571 13.57 -19.45 9.84
CA LEU A 571 12.82 -19.35 8.58
C LEU A 571 13.66 -18.70 7.47
N VAL A 572 14.58 -17.81 7.85
CA VAL A 572 15.58 -17.21 6.98
C VAL A 572 16.96 -17.48 7.59
N PRO A 573 17.57 -18.63 7.27
CA PRO A 573 18.84 -19.03 7.86
C PRO A 573 19.90 -17.95 7.70
N PHE A 574 20.52 -17.56 8.82
CA PHE A 574 21.54 -16.50 8.88
C PHE A 574 22.64 -16.67 7.82
N THR A 575 23.06 -17.90 7.57
CA THR A 575 24.09 -18.28 6.58
C THR A 575 23.76 -17.81 5.16
N SER A 576 22.48 -17.82 4.77
CA SER A 576 22.06 -17.33 3.45
C SER A 576 22.24 -15.81 3.34
N VAL A 577 21.88 -15.07 4.38
CA VAL A 577 22.02 -13.61 4.45
C VAL A 577 23.49 -13.20 4.60
N GLU A 578 24.26 -13.94 5.40
CA GLU A 578 25.71 -13.72 5.51
C GLU A 578 26.41 -13.89 4.17
N ARG A 579 25.98 -14.86 3.32
CA ARG A 579 26.51 -14.98 1.97
C ARG A 579 26.16 -13.77 1.10
N GLN A 580 24.96 -13.20 1.24
CA GLN A 580 24.54 -12.00 0.50
C GLN A 580 25.47 -10.84 0.89
N VAL A 581 25.67 -10.63 2.19
CA VAL A 581 26.58 -9.59 2.71
C VAL A 581 28.03 -9.83 2.29
N SER A 582 28.52 -11.07 2.34
CA SER A 582 29.87 -11.41 1.87
C SER A 582 30.09 -11.05 0.40
N ARG A 583 29.06 -11.19 -0.45
CA ARG A 583 29.13 -10.74 -1.86
C ARG A 583 29.15 -9.22 -1.98
N PHE A 584 28.46 -8.51 -1.09
CA PHE A 584 28.53 -7.04 -1.02
C PHE A 584 29.92 -6.57 -0.62
N GLU A 585 30.50 -7.18 0.42
CA GLU A 585 31.87 -6.92 0.87
C GLU A 585 32.90 -7.20 -0.23
N ALA A 586 32.81 -8.36 -0.88
CA ALA A 586 33.73 -8.74 -1.97
C ALA A 586 33.64 -7.79 -3.18
N ALA A 587 32.47 -7.20 -3.42
CA ALA A 587 32.25 -6.20 -4.45
C ALA A 587 32.51 -4.75 -3.98
N GLY A 588 32.89 -4.55 -2.71
CA GLY A 588 33.14 -3.23 -2.14
C GLY A 588 31.90 -2.33 -2.07
N LEU A 589 30.71 -2.91 -1.98
CA LEU A 589 29.43 -2.20 -2.04
C LEU A 589 29.07 -1.57 -0.70
N ARG A 590 28.43 -0.39 -0.75
CA ARG A 590 28.02 0.34 0.45
C ARG A 590 26.89 -0.40 1.17
N HIS A 591 27.14 -0.82 2.41
CA HIS A 591 26.14 -1.48 3.21
C HIS A 591 26.36 -1.31 4.72
N ARG A 592 25.27 -1.43 5.47
CA ARG A 592 25.27 -1.62 6.93
C ARG A 592 24.72 -3.00 7.21
N PHE A 593 25.39 -3.79 8.03
CA PHE A 593 24.92 -5.09 8.47
C PHE A 593 24.88 -5.16 9.99
N VAL A 594 23.70 -5.45 10.53
CA VAL A 594 23.46 -5.61 11.96
C VAL A 594 23.08 -7.07 12.20
N ARG A 595 23.96 -7.77 12.92
CA ARG A 595 23.76 -9.17 13.33
C ARG A 595 23.21 -9.19 14.74
N TYR A 596 22.13 -9.92 14.97
CA TYR A 596 21.50 -10.04 16.28
C TYR A 596 21.66 -11.45 16.82
N PRO A 597 22.59 -11.70 17.77
CA PRO A 597 22.93 -13.06 18.19
C PRO A 597 21.82 -13.86 18.85
N GLY A 598 20.85 -13.19 19.49
CA GLY A 598 19.78 -13.83 20.26
C GLY A 598 18.41 -13.85 19.58
N GLU A 599 18.29 -13.28 18.38
CA GLU A 599 16.99 -13.06 17.75
C GLU A 599 16.66 -14.19 16.76
N ASP A 600 15.44 -14.71 16.87
CA ASP A 600 14.80 -15.64 15.93
C ASP A 600 13.99 -14.89 14.85
N HIS A 601 13.19 -15.59 14.04
CA HIS A 601 12.39 -14.97 12.98
C HIS A 601 11.05 -14.37 13.44
N LEU A 602 10.37 -14.96 14.43
CA LEU A 602 8.97 -14.64 14.72
C LEU A 602 8.87 -13.65 15.88
N ILE A 603 9.63 -13.84 16.95
CA ILE A 603 9.70 -12.87 18.05
C ILE A 603 10.33 -11.59 17.55
N PHE A 604 11.39 -11.66 16.75
CA PHE A 604 12.07 -10.46 16.24
C PHE A 604 11.15 -9.57 15.40
N ALA A 605 10.24 -10.18 14.62
CA ALA A 605 9.27 -9.48 13.77
C ALA A 605 8.32 -8.57 14.55
N VAL A 606 8.00 -8.92 15.80
CA VAL A 606 6.98 -8.24 16.61
C VAL A 606 7.55 -7.44 17.76
N GLN A 607 8.88 -7.40 17.94
CA GLN A 607 9.51 -6.70 19.06
C GLN A 607 9.53 -5.17 18.91
N ASP A 608 9.42 -4.65 17.67
CA ASP A 608 9.50 -3.22 17.34
C ASP A 608 10.83 -2.56 17.80
N ARG A 609 11.96 -3.24 17.56
CA ARG A 609 13.31 -2.85 18.04
C ARG A 609 14.37 -2.73 16.94
N PHE A 610 13.96 -2.31 15.74
CA PHE A 610 14.83 -2.22 14.56
C PHE A 610 15.72 -0.97 14.49
N ALA A 611 15.74 -0.13 15.53
CA ALA A 611 16.42 1.16 15.53
C ALA A 611 17.90 1.08 15.12
N THR A 612 18.63 0.03 15.53
CA THR A 612 20.05 -0.14 15.17
C THR A 612 20.28 -0.29 13.67
N VAL A 613 19.36 -0.88 12.92
CA VAL A 613 19.50 -1.06 11.46
C VAL A 613 19.28 0.26 10.74
N ILE A 614 18.25 1.01 11.15
CA ILE A 614 17.81 2.24 10.46
C ILE A 614 18.48 3.51 11.00
N ASP A 615 19.31 3.40 12.03
CA ASP A 615 20.04 4.52 12.61
C ASP A 615 20.90 5.26 11.55
N GLY A 616 20.74 6.57 11.48
CA GLY A 616 21.40 7.41 10.48
C GLY A 616 20.86 7.30 9.04
N LEU A 617 19.70 6.66 8.81
CA LEU A 617 19.10 6.54 7.46
C LEU A 617 18.82 7.91 6.82
N GLY A 618 18.33 8.90 7.58
CA GLY A 618 18.15 10.27 7.11
C GLY A 618 17.26 10.39 5.85
N LEU A 619 17.64 11.30 4.94
CA LEU A 619 16.93 11.57 3.67
C LEU A 619 17.88 11.36 2.48
N PRO A 620 18.22 10.11 2.14
CA PRO A 620 19.14 9.82 1.05
C PRO A 620 18.52 10.24 -0.29
N THR A 621 19.37 10.42 -1.31
CA THR A 621 18.93 10.80 -2.65
C THR A 621 19.37 9.77 -3.68
N VAL A 622 18.45 9.37 -4.56
CA VAL A 622 18.69 8.44 -5.67
C VAL A 622 19.83 8.93 -6.57
N MET A 623 20.78 8.05 -6.89
CA MET A 623 21.74 8.28 -7.98
C MET A 623 21.06 8.04 -9.33
N ARG A 624 20.97 9.08 -10.17
CA ARG A 624 20.27 8.98 -11.47
C ARG A 624 21.22 8.83 -12.66
N ASP A 625 22.36 9.51 -12.63
CA ASP A 625 23.26 9.62 -13.77
C ASP A 625 24.72 9.33 -13.37
N PRO A 626 25.02 8.09 -12.94
CA PRO A 626 26.38 7.71 -12.56
C PRO A 626 27.29 7.64 -13.78
N ARG A 627 28.61 7.75 -13.55
CA ARG A 627 29.62 7.54 -14.60
C ARG A 627 29.59 6.12 -15.15
N ASP A 628 29.50 5.15 -14.26
CA ASP A 628 29.59 3.73 -14.52
C ASP A 628 28.27 3.02 -14.18
N ILE A 629 27.81 2.18 -15.10
CA ILE A 629 26.63 1.33 -14.94
C ILE A 629 27.11 -0.11 -15.02
N ASP A 630 26.68 -0.91 -14.07
CA ASP A 630 26.78 -2.36 -14.10
C ASP A 630 25.44 -2.95 -13.70
N PHE A 631 24.62 -3.27 -14.71
CA PHE A 631 23.25 -3.69 -14.51
C PHE A 631 23.01 -5.06 -15.12
N THR A 632 22.61 -6.01 -14.28
CA THR A 632 22.20 -7.36 -14.64
C THR A 632 20.72 -7.53 -14.35
N TRP A 633 19.95 -8.19 -15.20
CA TRP A 633 18.54 -8.49 -14.91
C TRP A 633 18.15 -9.88 -15.40
N ARG A 634 17.00 -10.34 -14.92
CA ARG A 634 16.36 -11.57 -15.33
C ARG A 634 15.30 -11.26 -16.38
N PRO A 635 15.52 -11.61 -17.64
CA PRO A 635 14.57 -11.25 -18.69
C PRO A 635 13.23 -11.98 -18.54
N HIS A 636 13.22 -13.18 -17.92
CA HIS A 636 12.00 -13.94 -17.65
C HIS A 636 11.04 -13.25 -16.66
N LEU A 637 11.56 -12.40 -15.76
CA LEU A 637 10.78 -11.56 -14.85
C LEU A 637 10.23 -10.29 -15.53
N THR A 638 10.59 -10.03 -16.79
CA THR A 638 10.03 -8.90 -17.55
C THR A 638 8.75 -9.32 -18.26
N PHE A 639 7.62 -9.17 -17.59
CA PHE A 639 6.33 -9.52 -18.15
C PHE A 639 5.58 -8.32 -18.74
N ARG A 640 5.70 -8.13 -20.06
CA ARG A 640 5.08 -6.99 -20.78
C ARG A 640 3.55 -6.96 -20.71
N GLY A 641 2.90 -8.12 -20.56
CA GLY A 641 1.44 -8.22 -20.42
C GLY A 641 0.94 -7.51 -19.16
N LEU A 642 1.61 -7.76 -18.04
CA LEU A 642 1.39 -7.07 -16.76
C LEU A 642 2.01 -5.67 -16.72
N GLY A 643 3.05 -5.43 -17.53
CA GLY A 643 3.73 -4.14 -17.60
C GLY A 643 4.77 -3.94 -16.50
N ILE A 644 5.36 -5.04 -16.02
CA ILE A 644 6.34 -5.12 -14.92
C ILE A 644 7.75 -5.54 -15.42
N GLY A 645 8.72 -5.51 -14.51
CA GLY A 645 10.11 -5.88 -14.76
C GLY A 645 10.99 -4.76 -15.33
N ALA A 646 12.26 -5.10 -15.60
CA ALA A 646 13.32 -4.13 -15.88
C ALA A 646 13.02 -3.18 -17.07
N THR A 647 13.07 -1.89 -16.79
CA THR A 647 12.66 -0.81 -17.69
C THR A 647 13.83 0.11 -18.05
N THR A 648 14.51 0.61 -17.02
CA THR A 648 15.67 1.49 -17.08
C THR A 648 16.77 0.97 -16.18
N ALA A 649 17.98 1.37 -16.49
CA ALA A 649 19.10 1.35 -15.57
C ALA A 649 19.86 2.66 -15.78
N TYR A 650 19.55 3.65 -14.96
CA TYR A 650 20.13 4.99 -15.02
C TYR A 650 19.89 5.65 -16.38
N TRP A 651 20.95 5.99 -17.12
CA TRP A 651 20.85 6.58 -18.46
C TRP A 651 20.71 5.55 -19.60
N THR A 652 20.47 4.27 -19.27
CA THR A 652 20.10 3.23 -20.24
C THR A 652 18.64 2.83 -20.11
N ARG A 653 17.99 2.47 -21.23
CA ARG A 653 16.57 2.11 -21.27
C ARG A 653 16.19 1.20 -22.43
N GLY A 654 14.97 0.67 -22.39
CA GLY A 654 14.43 -0.16 -23.48
C GLY A 654 15.18 -1.48 -23.63
N LEU A 655 15.62 -2.00 -22.49
CA LEU A 655 16.40 -3.22 -22.33
C LEU A 655 15.62 -4.42 -22.89
N ALA A 656 16.31 -5.28 -23.63
CA ALA A 656 15.77 -6.55 -24.07
C ALA A 656 16.90 -7.56 -24.20
N ALA A 657 16.64 -8.80 -23.78
CA ALA A 657 17.58 -9.90 -23.90
C ALA A 657 17.41 -10.66 -25.21
N ARG A 658 18.40 -11.49 -25.57
CA ARG A 658 18.26 -12.46 -26.67
C ARG A 658 17.59 -13.73 -26.19
N ASP A 659 18.09 -14.28 -25.08
CA ASP A 659 17.49 -15.37 -24.33
C ASP A 659 16.74 -14.80 -23.12
N SER A 660 15.51 -15.26 -22.94
CA SER A 660 14.65 -14.91 -21.82
C SER A 660 14.04 -16.14 -21.15
N GLY A 661 14.69 -17.29 -21.30
CA GLY A 661 14.32 -18.50 -20.58
C GLY A 661 14.47 -18.33 -19.06
N PRO A 662 13.81 -19.18 -18.26
CA PRO A 662 13.90 -19.11 -16.81
C PRO A 662 15.36 -19.20 -16.32
N GLY A 663 15.70 -18.39 -15.31
CA GLY A 663 17.04 -18.35 -14.71
C GLY A 663 18.13 -17.68 -15.57
N THR A 664 17.82 -17.25 -16.79
CA THR A 664 18.78 -16.56 -17.66
C THR A 664 19.07 -15.15 -17.17
N LEU A 665 20.30 -14.69 -17.40
CA LEU A 665 20.75 -13.34 -17.05
C LEU A 665 21.08 -12.56 -18.33
N ALA A 666 20.78 -11.27 -18.33
CA ALA A 666 21.29 -10.32 -19.31
C ALA A 666 21.96 -9.15 -18.58
N ARG A 667 23.01 -8.59 -19.17
CA ARG A 667 23.85 -7.59 -18.51
C ARG A 667 24.27 -6.46 -19.45
N VAL A 668 24.15 -5.23 -18.96
CA VAL A 668 24.69 -4.01 -19.55
C VAL A 668 25.74 -3.44 -18.60
N ARG A 669 26.99 -3.37 -19.08
CA ARG A 669 28.02 -2.52 -18.48
C ARG A 669 28.23 -1.31 -19.36
N ALA A 670 28.17 -0.11 -18.80
CA ALA A 670 28.27 1.10 -19.60
C ALA A 670 28.98 2.23 -18.84
N THR A 671 29.93 2.90 -19.49
CA THR A 671 30.74 3.97 -18.90
C THR A 671 30.70 5.19 -19.78
N SER A 672 30.34 6.34 -19.21
CA SER A 672 30.55 7.63 -19.86
C SER A 672 31.69 8.40 -19.20
N GLU A 673 32.85 8.45 -19.85
CA GLU A 673 34.02 9.18 -19.34
C GLU A 673 33.82 10.71 -19.35
N ARG A 674 32.65 11.22 -19.76
CA ARG A 674 32.26 12.64 -19.68
C ARG A 674 31.55 13.00 -18.38
N ILE A 675 31.11 12.02 -17.60
CA ILE A 675 30.55 12.23 -16.28
C ILE A 675 31.72 12.34 -15.29
N PRO A 676 31.89 13.48 -14.59
CA PRO A 676 32.90 13.62 -13.56
C PRO A 676 32.61 12.68 -12.40
N ASP A 677 33.64 12.01 -11.95
CA ASP A 677 33.55 11.07 -10.83
C ASP A 677 34.93 10.85 -10.21
N ARG A 678 34.98 10.12 -9.10
CA ARG A 678 36.20 9.70 -8.42
C ARG A 678 36.25 8.19 -8.30
N GLU A 679 37.45 7.69 -8.06
CA GLU A 679 37.59 6.32 -7.58
C GLU A 679 36.88 6.19 -6.23
N HIS A 680 36.11 5.12 -6.06
CA HIS A 680 35.45 4.81 -4.80
C HIS A 680 36.24 3.76 -4.06
N LEU A 681 36.88 4.16 -2.96
CA LEU A 681 37.68 3.25 -2.14
C LEU A 681 36.79 2.71 -1.01
N PRO A 682 36.48 1.40 -0.98
CA PRO A 682 35.68 0.83 0.11
C PRO A 682 36.41 0.97 1.44
N ALA A 683 35.68 1.44 2.45
CA ALA A 683 36.18 1.55 3.83
C ALA A 683 35.18 0.86 4.76
N SER A 684 35.63 -0.25 5.35
CA SER A 684 34.83 -1.05 6.27
C SER A 684 35.18 -0.76 7.73
N SER A 685 34.17 -0.79 8.61
CA SER A 685 34.29 -0.64 10.05
C SER A 685 33.50 -1.73 10.78
N GLY A 686 33.88 -2.00 12.03
CA GLY A 686 33.27 -3.06 12.84
C GLY A 686 33.91 -4.45 12.63
N PRO A 687 33.33 -5.52 13.20
CA PRO A 687 32.07 -5.51 13.96
C PRO A 687 32.20 -4.74 15.29
N THR A 688 31.24 -3.88 15.58
CA THR A 688 31.15 -3.10 16.82
C THR A 688 29.94 -3.57 17.63
N PRO A 689 30.11 -3.93 18.92
CA PRO A 689 28.99 -4.30 19.78
C PRO A 689 28.03 -3.14 20.00
N VAL A 690 26.74 -3.41 19.89
CA VAL A 690 25.63 -2.53 20.27
C VAL A 690 24.86 -3.22 21.38
N VAL A 691 24.54 -2.50 22.46
CA VAL A 691 23.86 -3.07 23.65
C VAL A 691 22.37 -2.77 23.70
N SER A 692 21.88 -1.79 22.92
CA SER A 692 20.50 -1.29 22.98
C SER A 692 20.06 -0.83 21.58
N PRO A 693 18.78 -1.01 21.18
CA PRO A 693 17.68 -1.62 21.95
C PRO A 693 17.78 -3.14 22.09
N LEU A 694 18.61 -3.80 21.27
CA LEU A 694 18.93 -5.22 21.36
C LEU A 694 20.44 -5.42 21.24
N PRO A 695 21.02 -6.43 21.92
CA PRO A 695 22.40 -6.83 21.70
C PRO A 695 22.65 -7.20 20.24
N ALA A 696 23.63 -6.54 19.62
CA ALA A 696 23.94 -6.74 18.21
C ALA A 696 25.43 -6.51 17.89
N LEU A 697 25.84 -6.92 16.69
CA LEU A 697 27.13 -6.61 16.08
C LEU A 697 26.90 -5.81 14.81
N LEU A 698 27.33 -4.55 14.82
CA LEU A 698 27.23 -3.62 13.70
C LEU A 698 28.51 -3.65 12.86
N GLN A 699 28.37 -3.82 11.55
CA GLN A 699 29.43 -3.65 10.58
C GLN A 699 28.96 -2.74 9.46
N GLU A 700 29.83 -1.86 8.97
CA GLU A 700 29.50 -0.94 7.88
C GLU A 700 30.60 -0.95 6.83
N THR A 701 30.21 -0.79 5.56
CA THR A 701 31.10 -0.49 4.45
C THR A 701 30.60 0.78 3.78
N THR A 702 31.46 1.78 3.71
CA THR A 702 31.21 3.07 3.04
C THR A 702 32.23 3.27 1.92
N TRP A 703 32.08 4.36 1.16
CA TRP A 703 33.08 4.77 0.18
C TRP A 703 33.79 6.03 0.65
N GLN A 704 35.11 6.02 0.48
CA GLN A 704 35.94 7.22 0.55
C GLN A 704 36.32 7.65 -0.86
N ASP A 705 36.33 8.96 -1.08
CA ASP A 705 36.73 9.57 -2.35
C ASP A 705 38.23 9.36 -2.60
N GLY A 706 38.55 8.63 -3.66
CA GLY A 706 39.90 8.47 -4.19
C GLY A 706 40.27 9.52 -5.25
N GLU A 707 41.13 9.13 -6.18
CA GLU A 707 41.59 10.01 -7.26
C GLU A 707 40.46 10.42 -8.21
N ARG A 708 40.61 11.58 -8.86
CA ARG A 708 39.65 12.02 -9.88
C ARG A 708 39.82 11.18 -11.13
N LEU A 709 38.72 10.62 -11.64
CA LEU A 709 38.74 9.84 -12.86
C LEU A 709 38.92 10.75 -14.09
N PRO A 710 39.68 10.32 -15.10
CA PRO A 710 39.95 11.14 -16.28
C PRO A 710 38.67 11.43 -17.06
N LEU A 711 38.55 12.68 -17.52
CA LEU A 711 37.46 13.09 -18.40
C LEU A 711 37.88 12.98 -19.85
N ARG A 712 37.20 12.13 -20.62
CA ARG A 712 37.45 11.94 -22.06
C ARG A 712 36.15 11.90 -22.83
N ASP A 713 36.20 12.26 -24.11
CA ASP A 713 35.09 12.09 -25.05
C ASP A 713 34.93 10.60 -25.44
N ARG A 714 34.67 9.73 -24.46
CA ARG A 714 34.49 8.29 -24.64
C ARG A 714 33.22 7.79 -23.94
N LEU A 715 32.46 6.97 -24.65
CA LEU A 715 31.33 6.19 -24.16
C LEU A 715 31.60 4.72 -24.49
N ALA A 716 31.56 3.84 -23.50
CA ALA A 716 31.79 2.41 -23.69
C ALA A 716 30.59 1.60 -23.22
N LEU A 717 30.27 0.52 -23.94
CA LEU A 717 29.24 -0.45 -23.59
C LEU A 717 29.80 -1.87 -23.74
N ARG A 718 29.50 -2.74 -22.78
CA ARG A 718 29.67 -4.20 -22.88
C ARG A 718 28.34 -4.87 -22.62
N LEU A 719 27.93 -5.73 -23.53
CA LEU A 719 26.62 -6.35 -23.58
C LEU A 719 26.77 -7.88 -23.48
N THR A 720 26.01 -8.49 -22.58
CA THR A 720 25.94 -9.95 -22.41
C THR A 720 24.48 -10.38 -22.46
N ASN A 721 24.12 -11.29 -23.37
CA ASN A 721 22.74 -11.70 -23.64
C ASN A 721 21.78 -10.53 -23.94
N VAL A 722 22.25 -9.39 -24.47
CA VAL A 722 21.40 -8.22 -24.77
C VAL A 722 21.07 -8.13 -26.25
N SER A 723 19.79 -8.19 -26.62
CA SER A 723 19.33 -7.96 -27.99
C SER A 723 19.11 -6.48 -28.30
N ARG A 724 18.78 -5.66 -27.29
CA ARG A 724 18.55 -4.23 -27.46
C ARG A 724 18.84 -3.42 -26.20
N VAL A 725 19.46 -2.25 -26.39
CA VAL A 725 19.61 -1.21 -25.36
C VAL A 725 19.54 0.17 -26.00
N SER A 726 18.98 1.14 -25.29
CA SER A 726 19.00 2.55 -25.66
C SER A 726 19.82 3.35 -24.65
N VAL A 727 20.64 4.28 -25.12
CA VAL A 727 21.48 5.18 -24.32
C VAL A 727 20.96 6.60 -24.45
N ASP A 728 20.54 7.22 -23.35
CA ASP A 728 20.22 8.64 -23.32
C ASP A 728 21.51 9.47 -23.34
N LEU A 729 21.77 10.13 -24.47
CA LEU A 729 23.00 10.88 -24.69
C LEU A 729 23.09 12.14 -23.82
N ALA A 730 21.97 12.72 -23.40
CA ALA A 730 21.96 13.90 -22.56
C ALA A 730 22.33 13.52 -21.13
N ARG A 731 21.70 12.47 -20.59
CA ARG A 731 21.98 11.93 -19.25
C ARG A 731 23.38 11.32 -19.15
N ALA A 732 23.81 10.60 -20.19
CA ALA A 732 25.20 10.12 -20.31
C ALA A 732 26.22 11.25 -20.55
N ARG A 733 25.81 12.52 -20.71
CA ARG A 733 26.67 13.68 -21.03
C ARG A 733 27.58 13.50 -22.26
N TRP A 734 27.22 12.60 -23.19
CA TRP A 734 28.02 12.29 -24.37
C TRP A 734 27.48 12.96 -25.63
N ARG A 735 28.30 13.76 -26.31
CA ARG A 735 27.91 14.50 -27.53
C ARG A 735 28.67 14.04 -28.78
N CYS A 736 29.95 13.74 -28.63
CA CYS A 736 30.90 13.42 -29.68
C CYS A 736 32.07 12.59 -29.10
N GLY A 737 32.99 12.15 -29.95
CA GLY A 737 34.14 11.33 -29.55
C GLY A 737 34.01 9.85 -29.90
N THR A 738 34.61 8.99 -29.10
CA THR A 738 34.64 7.54 -29.31
C THR A 738 33.45 6.87 -28.61
N LEU A 739 32.74 6.04 -29.34
CA LEU A 739 31.76 5.08 -28.84
C LEU A 739 32.28 3.67 -29.09
N GLU A 740 32.49 2.91 -28.04
CA GLU A 740 32.91 1.50 -28.09
C GLU A 740 31.76 0.62 -27.62
N VAL A 741 31.42 -0.41 -28.39
CA VAL A 741 30.41 -1.39 -28.01
C VAL A 741 31.00 -2.78 -28.22
N VAL A 742 31.05 -3.57 -27.15
CA VAL A 742 31.39 -5.00 -27.20
C VAL A 742 30.14 -5.79 -26.87
N SER A 743 29.83 -6.81 -27.66
CA SER A 743 28.67 -7.68 -27.47
C SER A 743 29.08 -9.13 -27.68
N ASP A 744 28.53 -10.05 -26.90
CA ASP A 744 28.67 -11.51 -27.02
C ASP A 744 27.69 -12.12 -28.05
N GLY A 745 27.13 -11.30 -28.92
CA GLY A 745 26.12 -11.69 -29.91
C GLY A 745 25.40 -10.50 -30.52
N ASP A 746 24.40 -10.76 -31.35
CA ASP A 746 23.68 -9.69 -32.04
C ASP A 746 22.92 -8.76 -31.08
N ALA A 747 23.12 -7.45 -31.26
CA ALA A 747 22.54 -6.41 -30.42
C ALA A 747 22.21 -5.14 -31.23
N VAL A 748 21.13 -4.48 -30.84
CA VAL A 748 20.74 -3.16 -31.36
C VAL A 748 20.95 -2.10 -30.29
N VAL A 749 21.93 -1.22 -30.51
CA VAL A 749 22.18 -0.05 -29.65
C VAL A 749 21.54 1.19 -30.27
N ARG A 750 20.60 1.81 -29.55
CA ARG A 750 19.97 3.07 -29.94
C ARG A 750 20.55 4.22 -29.13
N LEU A 751 21.03 5.25 -29.81
CA LEU A 751 21.42 6.51 -29.16
C LEU A 751 20.23 7.46 -29.22
N VAL A 752 19.75 7.92 -28.06
CA VAL A 752 18.54 8.74 -27.95
C VAL A 752 18.81 10.09 -27.31
N ARG A 753 17.92 11.06 -27.54
CA ARG A 753 17.84 12.32 -26.81
C ARG A 753 16.37 12.57 -26.47
N GLY A 754 16.01 12.41 -25.20
CA GLY A 754 14.60 12.18 -24.87
C GLY A 754 14.09 10.99 -25.67
N ASP A 755 12.88 11.07 -26.22
CA ASP A 755 12.26 9.97 -26.99
C ASP A 755 12.70 9.84 -28.45
N ARG A 756 13.53 10.76 -28.93
CA ARG A 756 14.00 10.70 -30.32
C ARG A 756 15.24 9.82 -30.45
N VAL A 757 15.14 8.79 -31.30
CA VAL A 757 16.31 8.02 -31.75
C VAL A 757 17.14 8.87 -32.70
N VAL A 758 18.38 9.17 -32.31
CA VAL A 758 19.34 9.93 -33.11
C VAL A 758 20.17 9.01 -34.00
N ARG A 759 20.48 7.81 -33.52
CA ARG A 759 21.24 6.81 -34.27
C ARG A 759 20.93 5.40 -33.80
N THR A 760 20.94 4.44 -34.72
CA THR A 760 20.84 3.01 -34.42
C THR A 760 22.10 2.31 -34.92
N LEU A 761 22.67 1.46 -34.07
CA LEU A 761 23.84 0.64 -34.36
C LEU A 761 23.44 -0.83 -34.23
N ARG A 762 23.81 -1.65 -35.22
CA ARG A 762 23.67 -3.11 -35.15
C ARG A 762 25.05 -3.71 -34.88
N VAL A 763 25.23 -4.36 -33.75
CA VAL A 763 26.50 -4.95 -33.34
C VAL A 763 26.32 -6.46 -33.39
N SER A 764 27.28 -7.18 -33.95
CA SER A 764 27.34 -8.64 -33.89
C SER A 764 28.38 -9.05 -32.84
N ASP A 765 28.60 -10.35 -32.65
CA ASP A 765 29.63 -10.82 -31.71
C ASP A 765 30.99 -10.14 -31.97
N GLY A 766 31.61 -9.62 -30.91
CA GLY A 766 32.86 -8.88 -30.94
C GLY A 766 32.75 -7.38 -30.66
N GLU A 767 33.79 -6.64 -31.07
CA GLU A 767 33.94 -5.20 -30.80
C GLU A 767 33.55 -4.34 -32.00
N ARG A 768 32.79 -3.28 -31.74
CA ARG A 768 32.48 -2.22 -32.70
C ARG A 768 32.85 -0.85 -32.14
N VAL A 769 33.80 -0.19 -32.81
CA VAL A 769 34.23 1.18 -32.48
C VAL A 769 33.65 2.18 -33.48
N LEU A 770 33.07 3.27 -32.97
CA LEU A 770 32.57 4.38 -33.74
C LEU A 770 33.20 5.69 -33.27
N ARG A 771 33.66 6.51 -34.22
CA ARG A 771 34.14 7.86 -33.94
C ARG A 771 33.18 8.91 -34.48
N ARG A 772 32.78 9.84 -33.63
CA ARG A 772 31.99 11.03 -33.99
C ARG A 772 32.87 12.25 -33.80
N ARG A 773 32.96 13.12 -34.81
CA ARG A 773 33.67 14.39 -34.67
C ARG A 773 33.01 15.25 -33.59
N CYS A 774 33.83 15.70 -32.65
CA CYS A 774 33.60 16.92 -31.89
C CYS A 774 33.94 18.10 -32.82
#